data_AF-A0A0M0JVL0-F1
#
_entry.id   AF-A0A0M0JVL0-F1
#
_cell.length_a   1.000
_cell.length_b   1.000
_cell.length_c   1.000
_cell.angle_alpha   90.00
_cell.angle_beta   90.00
_cell.angle_gamma   90.00
#
_symmetry.space_group_name_H-M   'P 1'
#
loop_
_entity.id
_entity.type
_entity.pdbx_description
1 polymer ?
#
loop_
_entity_poly.entity_id
_entity_poly.type
_entity_poly.pdbx_seq_one_letter_code
_entity_poly.pdbx_strand_id
1 'polypeptide(L)'
;MAFVGGDTSCPCCFRPGLDRPKFCVPVGGPTTSSSKIDVIRQLLKVHGIGAYIQPMGDAHTSEYISDADKRVEWLTGFTGSAGTAVVTTDKALLWTDGRYFTQAAEQLKGTGFELMKMNEPGVPDVEEWVKGAKLLAGVDPTLISLSAAEEWARKGCEPFKLVQHNLVDRAWGDLKPNRSASALRTHGTALSGESVASKLTRVADALKEKGCTSLVLNALDQICWLFNLRGADIDCNPVFFAYAVVNVTGASAVKVTLFVRALDEDVNDAATIAAVRAHLAEEGCQGTDAPAVKDSPAVNLEPYSSFNAATAARLAGCEDGKAQVMLERATTTLAMAALIPPAQRVLVDASPVELFKAKKNAIERSGLERTTVTEAEGADEMSARRSGMEGWVGDSFHTISSSGANAAVIHYHAEHSNCKPIDVNAVYLCDTGGQYVDGTTDTTRTLCFGSYVPSEDARRAYTRVLQGHIALARAVFPAGTPGLMLEMLSREPLWKDGMNFLHGTGHGIGAFLNVHEGPFGIGGGAVHASKLMDNARARRMYLAPIEEGYSLSDEPGFYDVEKGFGIRIEADLIVEAATTRFAWGARPYLSFKYLSPIPMCRALLEIEIMDEIEIAWADKHKAGFEHIVSIEPSCCGTFIWPIVP
;
A
#
# COMPACT_ATOMS: atom_id res chain seq x y z
N MET A 1 -42.96 16.96 47.04
CA MET A 1 -43.71 15.86 46.38
C MET A 1 -43.36 15.92 44.89
N ALA A 2 -42.73 14.97 44.22
CA ALA A 2 -42.09 13.71 44.57
C ALA A 2 -40.94 13.51 43.54
N PHE A 3 -39.78 13.06 44.01
CA PHE A 3 -38.68 12.52 43.20
C PHE A 3 -38.98 11.04 42.90
N VAL A 4 -39.01 10.62 41.62
CA VAL A 4 -38.72 9.24 41.14
C VAL A 4 -38.50 9.33 39.62
N GLY A 5 -37.48 8.79 38.96
CA GLY A 5 -36.31 8.03 39.38
C GLY A 5 -35.22 8.20 38.34
N GLY A 6 -34.01 8.52 38.79
CA GLY A 6 -32.80 8.44 37.98
C GLY A 6 -32.24 7.02 38.09
N ASP A 7 -31.92 6.42 36.95
CA ASP A 7 -31.20 5.15 36.89
C ASP A 7 -29.78 5.35 37.45
N THR A 8 -29.52 4.81 38.64
CA THR A 8 -28.28 4.97 39.41
C THR A 8 -27.20 3.95 39.04
N SER A 9 -27.22 3.41 37.84
CA SER A 9 -26.31 2.32 37.43
C SER A 9 -24.97 2.79 36.83
N CYS A 10 -24.73 4.10 36.58
CA CYS A 10 -23.41 4.58 36.14
C CYS A 10 -22.50 4.94 37.34
N PRO A 11 -21.35 4.26 37.53
CA PRO A 11 -20.36 4.61 38.56
C PRO A 11 -19.69 5.98 38.35
N CYS A 12 -19.99 6.64 37.23
CA CYS A 12 -19.34 7.85 36.74
C CYS A 12 -19.91 9.16 37.33
N CYS A 13 -21.10 9.14 37.93
CA CYS A 13 -21.87 10.36 38.23
C CYS A 13 -21.45 11.13 39.50
N PHE A 14 -20.38 10.74 40.20
CA PHE A 14 -19.95 11.40 41.44
C PHE A 14 -18.42 11.57 41.56
N ARG A 15 -17.82 12.43 40.72
CA ARG A 15 -16.51 13.06 41.02
C ARG A 15 -16.51 14.53 40.57
N PRO A 16 -16.57 15.50 41.50
CA PRO A 16 -16.45 16.92 41.17
C PRO A 16 -15.01 17.28 40.77
N GLY A 17 -14.80 17.99 39.65
CA GLY A 17 -13.54 18.70 39.38
C GLY A 17 -12.76 18.42 38.09
N LEU A 18 -13.32 17.72 37.10
CA LEU A 18 -12.68 17.58 35.77
C LEU A 18 -13.62 18.11 34.69
N ASP A 19 -13.14 19.05 33.86
CA ASP A 19 -13.76 19.40 32.59
C ASP A 19 -13.77 18.15 31.69
N ARG A 20 -14.89 17.42 31.69
CA ARG A 20 -15.14 16.30 30.77
C ARG A 20 -16.23 16.69 29.78
N PRO A 21 -16.12 16.28 28.50
CA PRO A 21 -17.23 16.41 27.57
C PRO A 21 -18.46 15.67 28.12
N LYS A 22 -19.66 16.25 27.91
CA LYS A 22 -20.97 15.79 28.42
C LYS A 22 -21.44 14.41 27.89
N PHE A 23 -20.54 13.56 27.42
CA PHE A 23 -20.88 12.33 26.71
C PHE A 23 -20.24 11.13 27.41
N CYS A 24 -21.07 10.27 27.99
CA CYS A 24 -20.66 8.96 28.47
C CYS A 24 -20.92 7.95 27.35
N VAL A 25 -19.85 7.47 26.70
CA VAL A 25 -19.94 6.26 25.87
C VAL A 25 -20.25 5.08 26.81
N PRO A 26 -21.20 4.19 26.50
CA PRO A 26 -21.48 3.01 27.31
C PRO A 26 -20.21 2.19 27.56
N VAL A 27 -20.05 1.67 28.78
CA VAL A 27 -18.95 0.72 29.10
C VAL A 27 -19.11 -0.50 28.19
N GLY A 28 -18.09 -0.79 27.38
CA GLY A 28 -18.12 -1.85 26.36
C GLY A 28 -18.39 -1.40 24.93
N GLY A 29 -18.60 -0.10 24.67
CA GLY A 29 -18.71 0.47 23.32
C GLY A 29 -19.92 -0.01 22.48
N PRO A 30 -20.20 0.63 21.34
CA PRO A 30 -21.25 0.17 20.43
C PRO A 30 -20.81 -1.10 19.67
N THR A 31 -21.65 -2.15 19.70
CA THR A 31 -21.33 -3.46 19.12
C THR A 31 -21.88 -3.69 17.70
N THR A 32 -22.89 -2.92 17.26
CA THR A 32 -23.50 -3.06 15.92
C THR A 32 -23.22 -1.82 15.06
N SER A 33 -23.17 -1.95 13.74
CA SER A 33 -22.95 -0.78 12.85
C SER A 33 -24.00 0.32 13.05
N SER A 34 -25.27 -0.03 13.28
CA SER A 34 -26.33 0.95 13.59
C SER A 34 -26.02 1.73 14.88
N SER A 35 -25.62 1.05 15.96
CA SER A 35 -25.29 1.74 17.21
C SER A 35 -23.99 2.55 17.12
N LYS A 36 -23.03 2.13 16.27
CA LYS A 36 -21.82 2.91 15.95
C LYS A 36 -22.17 4.20 15.22
N ILE A 37 -23.02 4.13 14.19
CA ILE A 37 -23.50 5.31 13.43
C ILE A 37 -24.17 6.32 14.36
N ASP A 38 -25.01 5.87 15.29
CA ASP A 38 -25.73 6.76 16.20
C ASP A 38 -24.80 7.52 17.16
N VAL A 39 -23.74 6.87 17.66
CA VAL A 39 -22.70 7.54 18.46
C VAL A 39 -21.97 8.59 17.62
N ILE A 40 -21.60 8.27 16.37
CA ILE A 40 -20.98 9.24 15.47
C ILE A 40 -21.92 10.44 15.22
N ARG A 41 -23.22 10.21 14.96
CA ARG A 41 -24.22 11.27 14.78
C ARG A 41 -24.35 12.18 16.00
N GLN A 42 -24.19 11.65 17.20
CA GLN A 42 -24.16 12.46 18.42
C GLN A 42 -22.90 13.31 18.48
N LEU A 43 -21.74 12.76 18.10
CA LEU A 43 -20.48 13.50 17.99
C LEU A 43 -20.54 14.60 16.90
N LEU A 44 -21.26 14.38 15.79
CA LEU A 44 -21.48 15.42 14.77
C LEU A 44 -22.11 16.68 15.38
N LYS A 45 -23.14 16.50 16.23
CA LYS A 45 -23.82 17.60 16.94
C LYS A 45 -22.88 18.34 17.88
N VAL A 46 -22.03 17.61 18.63
CA VAL A 46 -21.04 18.19 19.55
C VAL A 46 -20.01 19.03 18.79
N HIS A 47 -19.58 18.57 17.61
CA HIS A 47 -18.60 19.27 16.79
C HIS A 47 -19.21 20.30 15.84
N GLY A 48 -20.54 20.46 15.79
CA GLY A 48 -21.22 21.40 14.91
C GLY A 48 -20.96 21.15 13.42
N ILE A 49 -20.87 19.88 13.03
CA ILE A 49 -20.67 19.42 11.64
C ILE A 49 -21.88 18.61 11.18
N GLY A 50 -22.17 18.65 9.87
CA GLY A 50 -23.29 17.92 9.25
C GLY A 50 -22.91 16.55 8.70
N ALA A 51 -21.61 16.30 8.50
CA ALA A 51 -21.07 15.03 8.05
C ALA A 51 -19.68 14.79 8.67
N TYR A 52 -19.27 13.54 8.78
CA TYR A 52 -17.89 13.16 9.10
C TYR A 52 -17.37 12.20 8.04
N ILE A 53 -16.22 12.54 7.46
CA ILE A 53 -15.53 11.74 6.45
C ILE A 53 -14.46 10.93 7.19
N GLN A 54 -14.54 9.61 7.07
CA GLN A 54 -13.57 8.67 7.59
C GLN A 54 -12.95 7.92 6.41
N PRO A 55 -11.81 8.39 5.87
CA PRO A 55 -11.00 7.62 4.94
C PRO A 55 -10.46 6.37 5.62
N MET A 56 -10.24 5.30 4.85
CA MET A 56 -9.34 4.23 5.23
C MET A 56 -7.89 4.71 5.10
N GLY A 57 -7.04 4.36 6.07
CA GLY A 57 -5.65 4.79 6.11
C GLY A 57 -5.18 5.11 7.53
N ASP A 58 -3.92 5.50 7.62
CA ASP A 58 -3.25 5.91 8.85
C ASP A 58 -2.52 7.26 8.67
N ALA A 59 -1.78 7.69 9.69
CA ALA A 59 -1.01 8.94 9.67
C ALA A 59 0.23 8.91 8.75
N HIS A 60 0.53 7.75 8.17
CA HIS A 60 1.70 7.46 7.35
C HIS A 60 1.35 7.18 5.89
N THR A 61 0.07 7.33 5.52
CA THR A 61 -0.45 7.01 4.19
C THR A 61 -0.15 5.57 3.75
N SER A 62 -0.11 4.64 4.71
CA SER A 62 0.11 3.22 4.46
C SER A 62 -1.06 2.62 3.66
N GLU A 63 -0.77 1.69 2.76
CA GLU A 63 -1.79 0.95 2.03
C GLU A 63 -2.44 -0.13 2.90
N TYR A 64 -1.63 -1.04 3.43
CA TYR A 64 -2.04 -1.92 4.52
C TYR A 64 -1.92 -1.16 5.84
N ILE A 65 -2.88 -1.38 6.75
CA ILE A 65 -3.00 -0.65 8.02
C ILE A 65 -2.99 -1.60 9.20
N SER A 66 -2.47 -1.13 10.33
CA SER A 66 -2.54 -1.89 11.59
C SER A 66 -3.97 -1.96 12.14
N ASP A 67 -4.25 -2.93 13.01
CA ASP A 67 -5.56 -3.09 13.66
C ASP A 67 -6.06 -1.82 14.36
N ALA A 68 -5.14 -1.05 14.93
CA ALA A 68 -5.44 0.22 15.60
C ALA A 68 -5.97 1.30 14.65
N ASP A 69 -5.80 1.14 13.34
CA ASP A 69 -6.23 2.10 12.32
C ASP A 69 -7.38 1.57 11.42
N LYS A 70 -7.87 0.33 11.65
CA LYS A 70 -9.03 -0.31 10.97
C LYS A 70 -10.39 0.34 11.30
N ARG A 71 -10.46 1.67 11.24
CA ARG A 71 -11.61 2.52 11.61
C ARG A 71 -12.81 2.31 10.68
N VAL A 72 -12.58 2.21 9.38
CA VAL A 72 -13.66 1.97 8.40
C VAL A 72 -14.23 0.57 8.58
N GLU A 73 -13.37 -0.44 8.76
CA GLU A 73 -13.81 -1.80 9.06
C GLU A 73 -14.61 -1.86 10.35
N TRP A 74 -14.10 -1.28 11.44
CA TRP A 74 -14.84 -1.23 12.69
C TRP A 74 -16.19 -0.51 12.54
N LEU A 75 -16.24 0.61 11.82
CA LEU A 75 -17.46 1.41 11.66
C LEU A 75 -18.50 0.72 10.77
N THR A 76 -18.07 0.09 9.69
CA THR A 76 -18.94 -0.34 8.59
C THR A 76 -19.10 -1.86 8.47
N GLY A 77 -18.10 -2.64 8.91
CA GLY A 77 -17.95 -4.07 8.64
C GLY A 77 -17.26 -4.39 7.31
N PHE A 78 -16.91 -3.39 6.50
CA PHE A 78 -16.21 -3.59 5.23
C PHE A 78 -14.70 -3.80 5.43
N THR A 79 -14.16 -4.90 4.90
CA THR A 79 -12.77 -5.35 5.12
C THR A 79 -11.85 -5.19 3.89
N GLY A 80 -12.32 -4.57 2.79
CA GLY A 80 -11.46 -4.30 1.63
C GLY A 80 -10.40 -3.25 1.94
N SER A 81 -9.28 -3.20 1.20
CA SER A 81 -8.15 -2.32 1.50
C SER A 81 -8.31 -0.87 1.02
N ALA A 82 -9.39 -0.55 0.30
CA ALA A 82 -9.69 0.80 -0.17
C ALA A 82 -11.14 1.17 0.11
N GLY A 83 -11.35 2.27 0.84
CA GLY A 83 -12.68 2.83 0.99
C GLY A 83 -12.73 4.10 1.82
N THR A 84 -13.84 4.82 1.71
CA THR A 84 -14.11 6.02 2.53
C THR A 84 -15.55 5.99 3.02
N ALA A 85 -15.71 5.99 4.34
CA ALA A 85 -17.02 6.05 4.98
C ALA A 85 -17.42 7.51 5.24
N VAL A 86 -18.67 7.87 4.96
CA VAL A 86 -19.26 9.17 5.31
C VAL A 86 -20.50 8.94 6.13
N VAL A 87 -20.55 9.53 7.32
CA VAL A 87 -21.73 9.53 8.19
C VAL A 87 -22.29 10.94 8.25
N THR A 88 -23.56 11.11 7.90
CA THR A 88 -24.31 12.36 8.09
C THR A 88 -25.34 12.19 9.21
N THR A 89 -26.11 13.24 9.47
CA THR A 89 -27.21 13.20 10.43
C THR A 89 -28.28 12.16 10.11
N ASP A 90 -28.40 11.73 8.85
CA ASP A 90 -29.50 10.90 8.33
C ASP A 90 -29.05 9.77 7.39
N LYS A 91 -27.84 9.82 6.83
CA LYS A 91 -27.27 8.83 5.91
C LYS A 91 -25.94 8.27 6.43
N ALA A 92 -25.58 7.10 5.91
CA ALA A 92 -24.26 6.50 6.05
C ALA A 92 -23.89 5.89 4.69
N LEU A 93 -22.73 6.23 4.17
CA LEU A 93 -22.31 5.92 2.80
C LEU A 93 -20.88 5.37 2.81
N LEU A 94 -20.57 4.42 1.94
CA LEU A 94 -19.21 3.90 1.74
C LEU A 94 -18.83 3.97 0.27
N TRP A 95 -17.78 4.74 -0.06
CA TRP A 95 -17.13 4.69 -1.37
C TRP A 95 -16.05 3.64 -1.39
N THR A 96 -15.97 2.86 -2.48
CA THR A 96 -14.85 1.97 -2.80
C THR A 96 -14.73 1.81 -4.31
N ASP A 97 -13.62 1.25 -4.79
CA ASP A 97 -13.35 1.05 -6.21
C ASP A 97 -13.79 -0.33 -6.73
N GLY A 98 -13.64 -0.54 -8.04
CA GLY A 98 -14.16 -1.72 -8.76
C GLY A 98 -13.66 -3.06 -8.24
N ARG A 99 -12.51 -3.09 -7.56
CA ARG A 99 -11.96 -4.32 -6.93
C ARG A 99 -12.89 -4.87 -5.85
N TYR A 100 -13.71 -4.01 -5.24
CA TYR A 100 -14.46 -4.31 -4.01
C TYR A 100 -15.98 -4.19 -4.14
N PHE A 101 -16.54 -3.92 -5.33
CA PHE A 101 -17.99 -3.72 -5.46
C PHE A 101 -18.82 -4.92 -4.96
N THR A 102 -18.42 -6.14 -5.33
CA THR A 102 -19.12 -7.37 -4.91
C THR A 102 -18.96 -7.62 -3.42
N GLN A 103 -17.73 -7.48 -2.89
CA GLN A 103 -17.43 -7.63 -1.46
C GLN A 103 -18.21 -6.62 -0.61
N ALA A 104 -18.17 -5.34 -0.97
CA ALA A 104 -18.85 -4.28 -0.24
C ALA A 104 -20.37 -4.45 -0.28
N ALA A 105 -20.95 -4.86 -1.42
CA ALA A 105 -22.38 -5.11 -1.52
C ALA A 105 -22.86 -6.22 -0.56
N GLU A 106 -22.02 -7.23 -0.29
CA GLU A 106 -22.32 -8.29 0.67
C GLU A 106 -22.12 -7.82 2.11
N GLN A 107 -20.94 -7.28 2.43
CA GLN A 107 -20.54 -6.92 3.80
C GLN A 107 -21.36 -5.76 4.39
N LEU A 108 -21.93 -4.89 3.56
CA LEU A 108 -22.75 -3.77 4.02
C LEU A 108 -24.23 -4.12 4.26
N LYS A 109 -24.66 -5.35 3.96
CA LYS A 109 -26.06 -5.75 4.20
C LYS A 109 -26.41 -5.63 5.69
N GLY A 110 -27.44 -4.85 6.00
CA GLY A 110 -27.93 -4.64 7.36
C GLY A 110 -27.06 -3.73 8.24
N THR A 111 -25.99 -3.14 7.71
CA THR A 111 -25.10 -2.24 8.48
C THR A 111 -25.64 -0.80 8.53
N GLY A 112 -26.56 -0.45 7.62
CA GLY A 112 -27.09 0.90 7.44
C GLY A 112 -26.28 1.78 6.48
N PHE A 113 -25.17 1.26 5.94
CA PHE A 113 -24.36 1.93 4.92
C PHE A 113 -24.86 1.64 3.51
N GLU A 114 -24.92 2.67 2.66
CA GLU A 114 -25.17 2.55 1.23
C GLU A 114 -23.84 2.56 0.45
N LEU A 115 -23.70 1.64 -0.51
CA LEU A 115 -22.50 1.51 -1.33
C LEU A 115 -22.50 2.56 -2.46
N MET A 116 -21.41 3.32 -2.54
CA MET A 116 -21.11 4.28 -3.60
C MET A 116 -19.98 3.73 -4.48
N LYS A 117 -20.32 3.28 -5.70
CA LYS A 117 -19.37 2.63 -6.62
C LYS A 117 -18.51 3.67 -7.35
N MET A 118 -17.26 3.86 -6.93
CA MET A 118 -16.37 4.88 -7.52
C MET A 118 -16.18 4.66 -9.03
N ASN A 119 -16.07 5.75 -9.78
CA ASN A 119 -15.87 5.76 -11.25
C ASN A 119 -17.03 5.23 -12.11
N GLU A 120 -18.12 4.73 -11.52
CA GLU A 120 -19.35 4.45 -12.26
C GLU A 120 -20.04 5.75 -12.72
N PRO A 121 -20.66 5.77 -13.92
CA PRO A 121 -21.39 6.93 -14.40
C PRO A 121 -22.44 7.43 -13.39
N GLY A 122 -22.37 8.71 -13.04
CA GLY A 122 -23.32 9.36 -12.13
C GLY A 122 -22.99 9.23 -10.63
N VAL A 123 -21.94 8.51 -10.25
CA VAL A 123 -21.47 8.47 -8.85
C VAL A 123 -20.44 9.58 -8.62
N PRO A 124 -20.74 10.60 -7.78
CA PRO A 124 -19.80 11.67 -7.47
C PRO A 124 -18.67 11.18 -6.56
N ASP A 125 -17.52 11.85 -6.60
CA ASP A 125 -16.47 11.66 -5.60
C ASP A 125 -16.95 12.16 -4.22
N VAL A 126 -16.30 11.72 -3.13
CA VAL A 126 -16.75 12.01 -1.75
C VAL A 126 -16.91 13.51 -1.50
N GLU A 127 -15.92 14.31 -1.90
CA GLU A 127 -15.92 15.75 -1.72
C GLU A 127 -17.00 16.45 -2.55
N GLU A 128 -17.27 15.96 -3.76
CA GLU A 128 -18.31 16.48 -4.64
C GLU A 128 -19.70 16.19 -4.08
N TRP A 129 -19.89 14.99 -3.52
CA TRP A 129 -21.12 14.59 -2.86
C TRP A 129 -21.41 15.47 -1.65
N VAL A 130 -20.42 15.67 -0.77
CA VAL A 130 -20.56 16.51 0.44
C VAL A 130 -20.85 17.96 0.05
N LYS A 131 -20.15 18.49 -0.95
CA LYS A 131 -20.39 19.83 -1.49
C LYS A 131 -21.81 19.95 -2.04
N GLY A 132 -22.28 18.98 -2.82
CA GLY A 132 -23.65 18.92 -3.35
C GLY A 132 -24.71 18.86 -2.26
N ALA A 133 -24.43 18.14 -1.16
CA ALA A 133 -25.28 18.05 0.02
C ALA A 133 -25.30 19.34 0.87
N LYS A 134 -24.40 20.30 0.61
CA LYS A 134 -24.25 21.57 1.35
C LYS A 134 -24.03 21.36 2.85
N LEU A 135 -23.31 20.29 3.22
CA LEU A 135 -22.98 19.97 4.61
C LEU A 135 -21.58 20.47 4.95
N LEU A 136 -21.40 21.06 6.14
CA LEU A 136 -20.07 21.24 6.71
C LEU A 136 -19.57 19.87 7.17
N ALA A 137 -18.68 19.24 6.41
CA ALA A 137 -18.08 17.97 6.85
C ALA A 137 -16.85 18.20 7.73
N GLY A 138 -16.66 17.31 8.69
CA GLY A 138 -15.43 17.18 9.46
C GLY A 138 -14.56 16.04 8.93
N VAL A 139 -13.25 16.19 9.03
CA VAL A 139 -12.28 15.15 8.65
C VAL A 139 -11.08 15.17 9.59
N ASP A 140 -10.51 14.01 9.86
CA ASP A 140 -9.26 13.89 10.60
C ASP A 140 -8.07 14.33 9.70
N PRO A 141 -7.33 15.39 10.06
CA PRO A 141 -6.24 15.90 9.24
C PRO A 141 -5.05 14.95 9.14
N THR A 142 -4.95 13.93 10.00
CA THR A 142 -3.90 12.91 9.93
C THR A 142 -4.16 11.90 8.81
N LEU A 143 -5.38 11.83 8.26
CA LEU A 143 -5.77 10.84 7.25
C LEU A 143 -5.89 11.42 5.85
N ILE A 144 -5.58 12.70 5.67
CA ILE A 144 -5.68 13.43 4.40
C ILE A 144 -4.31 13.93 3.99
N SER A 145 -3.84 13.52 2.81
CA SER A 145 -2.60 14.03 2.22
C SER A 145 -2.75 15.47 1.73
N LEU A 146 -1.62 16.17 1.59
CA LEU A 146 -1.57 17.48 0.95
C LEU A 146 -2.12 17.45 -0.48
N SER A 147 -1.78 16.42 -1.25
CA SER A 147 -2.26 16.26 -2.63
C SER A 147 -3.78 16.15 -2.71
N ALA A 148 -4.41 15.38 -1.81
CA ALA A 148 -5.86 15.25 -1.75
C ALA A 148 -6.52 16.58 -1.35
N ALA A 149 -5.96 17.28 -0.36
CA ALA A 149 -6.48 18.57 0.06
C ALA A 149 -6.41 19.64 -1.06
N GLU A 150 -5.34 19.66 -1.84
CA GLU A 150 -5.20 20.56 -3.00
C GLU A 150 -6.17 20.19 -4.13
N GLU A 151 -6.43 18.91 -4.34
CA GLU A 151 -7.45 18.45 -5.28
C GLU A 151 -8.85 18.92 -4.85
N TRP A 152 -9.20 18.75 -3.58
CA TRP A 152 -10.46 19.23 -3.02
C TRP A 152 -10.62 20.73 -3.17
N ALA A 153 -9.56 21.51 -2.90
CA ALA A 153 -9.56 22.95 -3.09
C ALA A 153 -9.79 23.34 -4.57
N ARG A 154 -9.13 22.68 -5.53
CA ARG A 154 -9.35 22.92 -6.97
C ARG A 154 -10.78 22.61 -7.42
N LYS A 155 -11.40 21.56 -6.86
CA LYS A 155 -12.82 21.22 -7.10
C LYS A 155 -13.79 22.19 -6.42
N GLY A 156 -13.28 23.20 -5.69
CA GLY A 156 -14.08 24.14 -4.92
C GLY A 156 -14.80 23.48 -3.75
N CYS A 157 -14.19 22.45 -3.17
CA CYS A 157 -14.63 21.77 -1.95
C CYS A 157 -13.83 22.32 -0.75
N GLU A 158 -13.82 23.65 -0.61
CA GLU A 158 -13.05 24.41 0.39
C GLU A 158 -13.43 24.06 1.83
N PRO A 159 -12.49 24.19 2.79
CA PRO A 159 -12.05 23.04 3.54
C PRO A 159 -13.10 22.54 4.52
N PHE A 160 -13.13 21.22 4.63
CA PHE A 160 -13.75 20.53 5.75
C PHE A 160 -13.19 21.04 7.07
N LYS A 161 -14.02 20.98 8.11
CA LYS A 161 -13.58 21.28 9.47
C LYS A 161 -12.58 20.21 9.90
N LEU A 162 -11.32 20.59 10.14
CA LEU A 162 -10.32 19.65 10.63
C LEU A 162 -10.63 19.26 12.08
N VAL A 163 -10.89 17.97 12.32
CA VAL A 163 -11.22 17.41 13.63
C VAL A 163 -9.98 16.72 14.19
N GLN A 164 -9.33 17.33 15.17
CA GLN A 164 -8.03 16.89 15.70
C GLN A 164 -8.05 15.51 16.39
N HIS A 165 -9.21 15.10 16.90
CA HIS A 165 -9.38 13.77 17.49
C HIS A 165 -10.37 12.98 16.63
N ASN A 166 -9.91 11.84 16.11
CA ASN A 166 -10.73 10.99 15.27
C ASN A 166 -12.06 10.64 15.97
N LEU A 167 -13.19 10.88 15.30
CA LEU A 167 -14.51 10.62 15.90
C LEU A 167 -14.82 9.12 16.00
N VAL A 168 -14.24 8.30 15.12
CA VAL A 168 -14.34 6.84 15.22
C VAL A 168 -13.57 6.34 16.43
N ASP A 169 -12.36 6.84 16.69
CA ASP A 169 -11.60 6.46 17.89
C ASP A 169 -12.37 6.82 19.17
N ARG A 170 -13.04 7.98 19.19
CA ARG A 170 -13.91 8.38 20.31
C ARG A 170 -15.12 7.46 20.49
N ALA A 171 -15.70 6.95 19.40
CA ALA A 171 -16.82 6.02 19.44
C ALA A 171 -16.36 4.60 19.80
N TRP A 172 -15.17 4.19 19.35
CA TRP A 172 -14.54 2.90 19.61
C TRP A 172 -14.12 2.77 21.07
N GLY A 173 -13.63 3.87 21.66
CA GLY A 173 -13.28 3.95 23.08
C GLY A 173 -12.19 2.94 23.45
N ASP A 174 -12.32 2.36 24.65
CA ASP A 174 -11.30 1.47 25.22
C ASP A 174 -11.19 0.10 24.51
N LEU A 175 -12.12 -0.22 23.59
CA LEU A 175 -12.04 -1.44 22.77
C LEU A 175 -11.10 -1.28 21.57
N LYS A 176 -10.60 -0.07 21.31
CA LYS A 176 -9.67 0.17 20.21
C LYS A 176 -8.34 -0.55 20.50
N PRO A 177 -7.83 -1.37 19.56
CA PRO A 177 -6.53 -2.01 19.72
C PRO A 177 -5.41 -0.97 19.93
N ASN A 178 -4.43 -1.35 20.75
CA ASN A 178 -3.21 -0.58 20.91
C ASN A 178 -2.40 -0.61 19.60
N ARG A 179 -1.70 0.48 19.32
CA ARG A 179 -0.78 0.56 18.18
C ARG A 179 0.40 -0.38 18.41
N SER A 180 0.74 -1.18 17.39
CA SER A 180 1.88 -2.09 17.44
C SER A 180 3.20 -1.37 17.75
N ALA A 181 4.12 -2.09 18.37
CA ALA A 181 5.48 -1.68 18.67
C ALA A 181 6.41 -2.91 18.65
N SER A 182 6.56 -3.50 17.47
CA SER A 182 7.38 -4.68 17.20
C SER A 182 8.87 -4.39 17.39
N ALA A 183 9.64 -5.43 17.70
CA ALA A 183 11.10 -5.33 17.75
C ALA A 183 11.66 -4.99 16.37
N LEU A 184 12.66 -4.11 16.33
CA LEU A 184 13.25 -3.65 15.07
C LEU A 184 14.35 -4.58 14.59
N ARG A 185 14.39 -4.78 13.27
CA ARG A 185 15.43 -5.55 12.56
C ARG A 185 16.40 -4.61 11.86
N THR A 186 17.68 -4.95 11.89
CA THR A 186 18.73 -4.26 11.15
C THR A 186 18.82 -4.82 9.73
N HIS A 187 19.09 -3.95 8.76
CA HIS A 187 19.21 -4.30 7.35
C HIS A 187 20.49 -3.67 6.79
N GLY A 188 21.62 -4.08 7.37
CA GLY A 188 22.94 -3.47 7.14
C GLY A 188 23.40 -3.51 5.68
N THR A 189 24.49 -2.80 5.42
CA THR A 189 25.04 -2.56 4.07
C THR A 189 25.24 -3.82 3.21
N ALA A 190 25.45 -4.99 3.81
CA ALA A 190 25.58 -6.26 3.07
C ALA A 190 24.29 -6.67 2.32
N LEU A 191 23.12 -6.27 2.82
CA LEU A 191 21.81 -6.52 2.20
C LEU A 191 21.29 -5.28 1.46
N SER A 192 21.49 -4.09 2.03
CA SER A 192 20.98 -2.84 1.46
C SER A 192 21.87 -2.24 0.37
N GLY A 193 23.14 -2.63 0.28
CA GLY A 193 24.12 -2.15 -0.70
C GLY A 193 24.62 -0.71 -0.52
N GLU A 194 24.04 0.05 0.41
CA GLU A 194 24.46 1.42 0.72
C GLU A 194 24.22 1.72 2.21
N SER A 195 25.21 2.32 2.87
CA SER A 195 25.12 2.66 4.30
C SER A 195 24.18 3.82 4.60
N VAL A 196 23.63 3.87 5.82
CA VAL A 196 22.79 4.99 6.28
C VAL A 196 23.50 6.34 6.12
N ALA A 197 24.77 6.43 6.49
CA ALA A 197 25.51 7.68 6.37
C ALA A 197 25.63 8.18 4.93
N SER A 198 25.86 7.27 3.97
CA SER A 198 25.89 7.59 2.54
C SER A 198 24.53 8.08 2.06
N LYS A 199 23.44 7.35 2.40
CA LYS A 199 22.07 7.72 2.04
C LYS A 199 21.69 9.11 2.57
N LEU A 200 21.97 9.39 3.84
CA LEU A 200 21.71 10.69 4.47
C LEU A 200 22.50 11.82 3.81
N THR A 201 23.76 11.58 3.43
CA THR A 201 24.59 12.56 2.70
C THR A 201 23.98 12.87 1.34
N ARG A 202 23.59 11.83 0.59
CA ARG A 202 22.95 11.95 -0.73
C ARG A 202 21.61 12.69 -0.67
N VAL A 203 20.80 12.44 0.36
CA VAL A 203 19.56 13.20 0.64
C VAL A 203 19.88 14.66 0.96
N ALA A 204 20.89 14.92 1.80
CA ALA A 204 21.28 16.27 2.17
C ALA A 204 21.74 17.09 0.95
N ASP A 205 22.47 16.49 0.01
CA ASP A 205 22.89 17.16 -1.21
C ASP A 205 21.70 17.50 -2.12
N ALA A 206 20.74 16.57 -2.27
CA ALA A 206 19.49 16.84 -2.99
C ALA A 206 18.66 17.98 -2.36
N LEU A 207 18.67 18.11 -1.02
CA LEU A 207 18.03 19.23 -0.33
C LEU A 207 18.73 20.55 -0.65
N LYS A 208 20.07 20.59 -0.61
CA LYS A 208 20.85 21.80 -0.94
C LYS A 208 20.60 22.26 -2.38
N GLU A 209 20.56 21.33 -3.34
CA GLU A 209 20.26 21.62 -4.75
C GLU A 209 18.88 22.27 -4.94
N LYS A 210 17.92 21.91 -4.08
CA LYS A 210 16.56 22.49 -4.06
C LYS A 210 16.43 23.70 -3.14
N GLY A 211 17.53 24.18 -2.56
CA GLY A 211 17.51 25.30 -1.60
C GLY A 211 16.78 24.99 -0.29
N CYS A 212 16.58 23.70 0.02
CA CYS A 212 15.91 23.23 1.22
C CYS A 212 16.90 23.00 2.36
N THR A 213 16.50 23.36 3.58
CA THR A 213 17.28 23.14 4.80
C THR A 213 16.83 21.91 5.57
N SER A 214 15.59 21.46 5.35
CA SER A 214 15.02 20.33 6.07
C SER A 214 14.13 19.47 5.18
N LEU A 215 14.00 18.19 5.54
CA LEU A 215 13.04 17.23 4.99
C LEU A 215 12.32 16.56 6.15
N VAL A 216 10.99 16.49 6.06
CA VAL A 216 10.16 15.77 7.03
C VAL A 216 9.54 14.56 6.32
N LEU A 217 9.69 13.38 6.92
CA LEU A 217 9.22 12.10 6.40
C LEU A 217 8.21 11.47 7.35
N ASN A 218 7.11 10.98 6.78
CA ASN A 218 6.14 10.14 7.47
C ASN A 218 5.91 8.78 6.79
N ALA A 219 6.22 8.62 5.50
CA ALA A 219 6.08 7.33 4.81
C ALA A 219 7.05 6.30 5.42
N LEU A 220 6.49 5.21 5.97
CA LEU A 220 7.27 4.27 6.79
C LEU A 220 8.33 3.52 5.99
N ASP A 221 8.00 3.13 4.76
CA ASP A 221 8.91 2.51 3.80
C ASP A 221 10.12 3.40 3.45
N GLN A 222 9.91 4.71 3.29
CA GLN A 222 11.00 5.68 3.09
C GLN A 222 11.91 5.75 4.31
N ILE A 223 11.34 5.77 5.51
CA ILE A 223 12.09 5.79 6.77
C ILE A 223 12.89 4.50 6.93
N CYS A 224 12.26 3.33 6.73
CA CYS A 224 12.92 2.03 6.77
C CYS A 224 14.10 1.92 5.78
N TRP A 225 13.92 2.38 4.54
CA TRP A 225 14.99 2.42 3.55
C TRP A 225 16.13 3.36 3.94
N LEU A 226 15.81 4.55 4.45
CA LEU A 226 16.81 5.57 4.79
C LEU A 226 17.72 5.14 5.94
N PHE A 227 17.16 4.48 6.95
CA PHE A 227 17.90 4.05 8.14
C PHE A 227 18.35 2.59 8.11
N ASN A 228 18.12 1.86 7.02
CA ASN A 228 18.46 0.43 6.94
C ASN A 228 17.88 -0.36 8.13
N LEU A 229 16.64 -0.04 8.49
CA LEU A 229 15.89 -0.68 9.57
C LEU A 229 14.58 -1.26 9.01
N ARG A 230 14.06 -2.28 9.68
CA ARG A 230 12.79 -2.96 9.35
C ARG A 230 12.01 -3.25 10.63
N GLY A 231 10.71 -3.46 10.47
CA GLY A 231 9.80 -3.79 11.57
C GLY A 231 8.79 -4.86 11.18
N ALA A 232 7.75 -4.99 11.99
CA ALA A 232 6.57 -5.82 11.74
C ALA A 232 5.32 -5.17 12.34
N ASP A 233 5.21 -3.84 12.29
CA ASP A 233 4.09 -3.11 12.89
C ASP A 233 2.82 -3.12 12.04
N ILE A 234 2.97 -3.43 10.75
CA ILE A 234 1.90 -3.58 9.79
C ILE A 234 2.08 -4.95 9.15
N ASP A 235 1.03 -5.76 9.14
CA ASP A 235 1.08 -7.08 8.52
C ASP A 235 1.51 -6.97 7.06
N CYS A 236 2.31 -7.94 6.62
CA CYS A 236 2.89 -8.06 5.28
C CYS A 236 3.90 -6.97 4.86
N ASN A 237 3.94 -5.83 5.55
CA ASN A 237 4.88 -4.75 5.30
C ASN A 237 5.96 -4.72 6.39
N PRO A 238 7.25 -4.94 6.08
CA PRO A 238 8.31 -5.01 7.08
C PRO A 238 8.74 -3.61 7.60
N VAL A 239 7.76 -2.82 8.03
CA VAL A 239 7.88 -1.43 8.47
C VAL A 239 7.60 -1.26 9.96
N PHE A 240 8.01 -0.13 10.52
CA PHE A 240 7.77 0.25 11.92
C PHE A 240 7.25 1.68 12.02
N PHE A 241 6.41 1.97 13.01
CA PHE A 241 5.85 3.31 13.20
C PHE A 241 6.93 4.31 13.59
N ALA A 242 7.17 5.27 12.68
CA ALA A 242 8.18 6.29 12.85
C ALA A 242 7.88 7.57 12.07
N TYR A 243 8.54 8.65 12.48
CA TYR A 243 8.73 9.87 11.68
C TYR A 243 10.20 10.21 11.63
N ALA A 244 10.63 10.96 10.62
CA ALA A 244 12.00 11.47 10.58
C ALA A 244 12.05 12.93 10.14
N VAL A 245 12.95 13.70 10.75
CA VAL A 245 13.29 15.06 10.32
C VAL A 245 14.78 15.11 10.02
N VAL A 246 15.13 15.29 8.76
CA VAL A 246 16.51 15.51 8.30
C VAL A 246 16.74 17.02 8.21
N ASN A 247 17.79 17.52 8.84
CA ASN A 247 18.19 18.92 8.82
C ASN A 247 19.62 19.05 8.29
N VAL A 248 19.82 20.01 7.38
CA VAL A 248 21.12 20.37 6.84
C VAL A 248 21.51 21.72 7.45
N THR A 249 22.54 21.71 8.30
CA THR A 249 23.01 22.91 9.00
C THR A 249 24.44 23.26 8.57
N GLY A 250 24.66 24.53 8.19
CA GLY A 250 25.98 25.00 7.74
C GLY A 250 26.49 24.29 6.47
N ALA A 251 27.81 24.22 6.31
CA ALA A 251 28.42 23.77 5.05
C ALA A 251 28.30 22.24 4.78
N SER A 252 28.18 21.38 5.81
CA SER A 252 28.12 19.91 5.60
C SER A 252 27.48 19.08 6.73
N ALA A 253 26.95 19.66 7.82
CA ALA A 253 26.51 18.86 8.96
C ALA A 253 25.04 18.42 8.81
N VAL A 254 24.84 17.10 8.63
CA VAL A 254 23.52 16.46 8.60
C VAL A 254 23.11 16.08 10.02
N LYS A 255 22.01 16.65 10.51
CA LYS A 255 21.40 16.31 11.80
C LYS A 255 20.02 15.71 11.57
N VAL A 256 19.76 14.57 12.17
CA VAL A 256 18.53 13.82 11.99
C VAL A 256 17.88 13.56 13.33
N THR A 257 16.56 13.70 13.39
CA THR A 257 15.76 13.16 14.50
C THR A 257 14.88 12.06 13.93
N LEU A 258 15.05 10.85 14.47
CA LEU A 258 14.23 9.69 14.18
C LEU A 258 13.31 9.44 15.37
N PHE A 259 12.01 9.59 15.15
CA PHE A 259 10.97 9.40 16.16
C PHE A 259 10.47 7.95 16.07
N VAL A 260 10.61 7.16 17.13
CA VAL A 260 10.34 5.71 17.12
C VAL A 260 9.37 5.32 18.21
N ARG A 261 8.42 4.44 17.85
CA ARG A 261 7.38 3.96 18.76
C ARG A 261 7.94 3.20 19.97
N ALA A 262 9.05 2.50 19.81
CA ALA A 262 9.75 1.79 20.88
C ALA A 262 10.22 2.69 22.05
N LEU A 263 10.30 4.02 21.85
CA LEU A 263 10.66 5.00 22.88
C LEU A 263 9.47 5.63 23.61
N ASP A 264 8.23 5.37 23.17
CA ASP A 264 7.07 5.92 23.87
C ASP A 264 6.93 5.32 25.26
N GLU A 265 6.39 6.11 26.19
CA GLU A 265 6.33 5.78 27.62
C GLU A 265 5.59 4.47 27.91
N ASP A 266 4.56 4.16 27.12
CA ASP A 266 3.76 2.94 27.25
C ASP A 266 4.40 1.69 26.62
N VAL A 267 5.52 1.84 25.89
CA VAL A 267 6.30 0.73 25.32
C VAL A 267 7.65 0.59 26.04
N ASN A 268 8.48 1.63 25.99
CA ASN A 268 9.79 1.74 26.64
C ASN A 268 10.71 0.51 26.42
N ASP A 269 10.94 0.11 25.16
CA ASP A 269 11.78 -1.04 24.81
C ASP A 269 13.27 -0.65 24.69
N ALA A 270 13.96 -0.67 25.82
CA ALA A 270 15.37 -0.31 25.91
C ALA A 270 16.31 -1.22 25.07
N ALA A 271 15.95 -2.48 24.85
CA ALA A 271 16.78 -3.43 24.11
C ALA A 271 16.76 -3.10 22.61
N THR A 272 15.57 -2.87 22.06
CA THR A 272 15.41 -2.40 20.68
C THR A 272 16.16 -1.09 20.44
N ILE A 273 16.08 -0.14 21.38
CA ILE A 273 16.77 1.15 21.25
C ILE A 273 18.29 1.02 21.31
N ALA A 274 18.82 0.14 22.16
CA ALA A 274 20.26 -0.14 22.18
C ALA A 274 20.73 -0.75 20.84
N ALA A 275 19.97 -1.68 20.27
CA ALA A 275 20.27 -2.29 18.96
C ALA A 275 20.24 -1.25 17.83
N VAL A 276 19.24 -0.36 17.80
CA VAL A 276 19.17 0.73 16.81
C VAL A 276 20.39 1.66 16.92
N ARG A 277 20.80 2.04 18.13
CA ARG A 277 21.97 2.90 18.32
C ARG A 277 23.26 2.23 17.85
N ALA A 278 23.43 0.93 18.13
CA ALA A 278 24.58 0.16 17.65
C ALA A 278 24.61 0.08 16.12
N HIS A 279 23.47 -0.25 15.49
CA HIS A 279 23.32 -0.29 14.04
C HIS A 279 23.65 1.04 13.37
N LEU A 280 23.12 2.16 13.89
CA LEU A 280 23.40 3.49 13.35
C LEU A 280 24.90 3.82 13.43
N ALA A 281 25.58 3.40 14.50
CA ALA A 281 27.02 3.56 14.65
C ALA A 281 27.81 2.74 13.62
N GLU A 282 27.42 1.48 13.39
CA GLU A 282 28.00 0.60 12.36
C GLU A 282 27.78 1.15 10.94
N GLU A 283 26.64 1.80 10.70
CA GLU A 283 26.27 2.40 9.43
C GLU A 283 26.82 3.83 9.24
N GLY A 284 27.79 4.22 10.07
CA GLY A 284 28.58 5.46 9.92
C GLY A 284 27.95 6.72 10.49
N CYS A 285 26.89 6.59 11.31
CA CYS A 285 26.24 7.71 11.98
C CYS A 285 26.71 7.85 13.44
N GLN A 286 26.68 9.06 13.95
CA GLN A 286 27.02 9.36 15.35
C GLN A 286 25.77 9.69 16.18
N GLY A 287 25.80 9.37 17.47
CA GLY A 287 24.81 9.88 18.42
C GLY A 287 25.02 11.37 18.70
N THR A 288 23.96 12.10 19.07
CA THR A 288 24.04 13.54 19.34
C THR A 288 24.86 13.91 20.58
N ASP A 289 25.08 12.96 21.49
CA ASP A 289 25.87 13.16 22.71
C ASP A 289 27.39 12.96 22.49
N ALA A 290 27.79 12.50 21.30
CA ALA A 290 29.18 12.31 20.92
C ALA A 290 29.79 13.58 20.29
N PRO A 291 31.12 13.80 20.40
CA PRO A 291 31.79 14.90 19.71
C PRO A 291 31.57 14.81 18.19
N ALA A 292 31.18 15.92 17.57
CA ALA A 292 30.87 15.97 16.14
C ALA A 292 32.06 15.49 15.28
N VAL A 293 31.88 14.34 14.63
CA VAL A 293 32.78 13.81 13.61
C VAL A 293 32.45 14.48 12.28
N LYS A 294 33.49 14.99 11.61
CA LYS A 294 33.37 15.64 10.31
C LYS A 294 32.80 14.65 9.29
N ASP A 295 31.84 15.10 8.48
CA ASP A 295 31.21 14.34 7.40
C ASP A 295 30.43 13.08 7.85
N SER A 296 30.17 12.93 9.16
CA SER A 296 29.28 11.88 9.71
C SER A 296 27.94 12.47 10.15
N PRO A 297 26.80 11.96 9.63
CA PRO A 297 25.48 12.39 10.09
C PRO A 297 25.24 12.09 11.56
N ALA A 298 24.66 13.05 12.29
CA ALA A 298 24.26 12.86 13.68
C ALA A 298 22.78 12.48 13.76
N VAL A 299 22.45 11.33 14.37
CA VAL A 299 21.07 10.83 14.48
C VAL A 299 20.65 10.80 15.96
N ASN A 300 19.61 11.55 16.30
CA ASN A 300 18.94 11.49 17.59
C ASN A 300 17.71 10.57 17.52
N LEU A 301 17.42 9.87 18.61
CA LEU A 301 16.21 9.07 18.76
C LEU A 301 15.25 9.75 19.76
N GLU A 302 13.99 9.88 19.39
CA GLU A 302 12.94 10.47 20.23
C GLU A 302 11.66 9.61 20.25
N PRO A 303 10.79 9.76 21.27
CA PRO A 303 9.50 9.08 21.30
C PRO A 303 8.62 9.47 20.11
N TYR A 304 7.98 8.50 19.47
CA TYR A 304 7.03 8.71 18.37
C TYR A 304 5.95 9.75 18.72
N SER A 305 5.38 9.66 19.91
CA SER A 305 4.35 10.56 20.44
C SER A 305 4.80 12.03 20.56
N SER A 306 6.10 12.29 20.62
CA SER A 306 6.65 13.65 20.73
C SER A 306 6.77 14.37 19.38
N PHE A 307 6.58 13.67 18.25
CA PHE A 307 6.83 14.18 16.89
C PHE A 307 6.23 15.57 16.66
N ASN A 308 4.94 15.76 16.92
CA ASN A 308 4.26 17.02 16.63
C ASN A 308 4.86 18.19 17.43
N ALA A 309 5.00 18.02 18.75
CA ALA A 309 5.51 19.08 19.64
C ALA A 309 6.97 19.40 19.35
N ALA A 310 7.80 18.37 19.17
CA ALA A 310 9.23 18.52 18.97
C ALA A 310 9.55 19.08 17.57
N THR A 311 8.81 18.66 16.54
CA THR A 311 8.95 19.20 15.17
C THR A 311 8.51 20.65 15.10
N ALA A 312 7.36 21.00 15.69
CA ALA A 312 6.91 22.40 15.74
C ALA A 312 7.93 23.31 16.45
N ALA A 313 8.46 22.87 17.60
CA ALA A 313 9.47 23.63 18.34
C ALA A 313 10.77 23.83 17.54
N ARG A 314 11.24 22.80 16.84
CA ARG A 314 12.45 22.87 16.00
C ARG A 314 12.31 23.84 14.83
N LEU A 315 11.16 23.78 14.16
CA LEU A 315 10.89 24.60 13.00
C LEU A 315 10.59 26.07 13.38
N ALA A 316 9.99 26.30 14.55
CA ALA A 316 9.83 27.65 15.11
C ALA A 316 11.19 28.30 15.46
N GLY A 317 12.18 27.52 15.88
CA GLY A 317 13.54 27.99 16.21
C GLY A 317 14.43 28.30 14.99
N CYS A 318 13.97 28.06 13.76
CA CYS A 318 14.63 28.54 12.56
C CYS A 318 14.29 30.03 12.32
N GLU A 319 14.78 30.89 13.22
CA GLU A 319 14.36 32.29 13.42
C GLU A 319 14.52 33.25 12.23
N ASP A 320 15.08 32.83 11.10
CA ASP A 320 15.44 33.75 10.00
C ASP A 320 14.44 33.80 8.84
N GLY A 321 13.35 33.02 8.88
CA GLY A 321 12.39 32.95 7.75
C GLY A 321 12.99 32.40 6.44
N LYS A 322 14.25 31.94 6.47
CA LYS A 322 15.01 31.36 5.35
C LYS A 322 14.97 29.83 5.32
N ALA A 323 14.52 29.16 6.38
CA ALA A 323 14.43 27.71 6.40
C ALA A 323 13.35 27.25 5.43
N GLN A 324 13.74 26.42 4.47
CA GLN A 324 12.88 25.86 3.44
C GLN A 324 12.75 24.36 3.72
N VAL A 325 11.54 23.94 4.06
CA VAL A 325 11.20 22.59 4.49
C VAL A 325 10.56 21.85 3.33
N MET A 326 11.23 20.81 2.85
CA MET A 326 10.71 19.95 1.80
C MET A 326 9.64 19.02 2.36
N LEU A 327 8.49 18.95 1.67
CA LEU A 327 7.40 18.04 1.95
C LEU A 327 6.97 17.35 0.66
N GLU A 328 6.80 16.04 0.73
CA GLU A 328 6.22 15.28 -0.37
C GLU A 328 4.70 15.36 -0.34
N ARG A 329 4.09 15.83 -1.43
CA ARG A 329 2.64 16.07 -1.52
C ARG A 329 1.80 14.81 -1.30
N ALA A 330 2.29 13.67 -1.80
CA ALA A 330 1.56 12.42 -1.83
C ALA A 330 1.43 11.78 -0.44
N THR A 331 2.49 11.86 0.36
CA THR A 331 2.59 11.17 1.65
C THR A 331 2.36 12.10 2.84
N THR A 332 2.75 13.38 2.74
CA THR A 332 2.59 14.34 3.85
C THR A 332 1.13 14.63 4.13
N THR A 333 0.70 14.40 5.37
CA THR A 333 -0.66 14.66 5.84
C THR A 333 -0.91 16.14 6.14
N LEU A 334 -2.17 16.57 6.13
CA LEU A 334 -2.55 17.94 6.50
C LEU A 334 -2.12 18.28 7.94
N ALA A 335 -2.23 17.33 8.87
CA ALA A 335 -1.80 17.51 10.25
C ALA A 335 -0.30 17.81 10.33
N MET A 336 0.52 17.05 9.61
CA MET A 336 1.97 17.26 9.56
C MET A 336 2.34 18.56 8.86
N ALA A 337 1.70 18.87 7.72
CA ALA A 337 1.95 20.11 7.01
C ALA A 337 1.58 21.36 7.84
N ALA A 338 0.54 21.27 8.68
CA ALA A 338 0.11 22.36 9.56
C ALA A 338 1.15 22.75 10.62
N LEU A 339 2.11 21.87 10.93
CA LEU A 339 3.24 22.17 11.82
C LEU A 339 4.23 23.16 11.18
N ILE A 340 4.23 23.28 9.86
CA ILE A 340 5.16 24.11 9.09
C ILE A 340 4.42 25.30 8.49
N PRO A 341 4.86 26.55 8.70
CA PRO A 341 4.26 27.72 8.04
C PRO A 341 4.24 27.60 6.51
N PRO A 342 3.14 27.97 5.80
CA PRO A 342 3.05 27.84 4.34
C PRO A 342 4.22 28.47 3.56
N ALA A 343 4.74 29.62 4.03
CA ALA A 343 5.84 30.33 3.40
C ALA A 343 7.21 29.60 3.47
N GLN A 344 7.32 28.57 4.31
CA GLN A 344 8.53 27.75 4.48
C GLN A 344 8.43 26.42 3.74
N ARG A 345 7.29 26.07 3.13
CA ARG A 345 7.09 24.76 2.51
C ARG A 345 7.60 24.74 1.07
N VAL A 346 8.45 23.78 0.76
CA VAL A 346 8.81 23.41 -0.61
C VAL A 346 8.15 22.07 -0.93
N LEU A 347 7.09 22.11 -1.73
CA LEU A 347 6.28 20.94 -2.03
C LEU A 347 6.79 20.23 -3.29
N VAL A 348 7.06 18.92 -3.18
CA VAL A 348 7.53 18.06 -4.28
C VAL A 348 6.56 16.90 -4.52
N ASP A 349 6.53 16.36 -5.74
CA ASP A 349 5.65 15.22 -6.06
C ASP A 349 6.20 13.89 -5.49
N ALA A 350 7.52 13.74 -5.47
CA ALA A 350 8.23 12.61 -4.87
C ALA A 350 9.46 13.14 -4.12
N SER A 351 9.73 12.61 -2.91
CA SER A 351 10.91 13.01 -2.14
C SER A 351 12.19 12.44 -2.78
N PRO A 352 13.39 13.00 -2.51
CA PRO A 352 14.64 12.36 -2.92
C PRO A 352 14.76 10.94 -2.38
N VAL A 353 14.28 10.67 -1.15
CA VAL A 353 14.30 9.33 -0.55
C VAL A 353 13.47 8.36 -1.39
N GLU A 354 12.26 8.76 -1.78
CA GLU A 354 11.41 7.94 -2.64
C GLU A 354 12.05 7.66 -4.01
N LEU A 355 12.56 8.70 -4.68
CA LEU A 355 13.19 8.56 -6.00
C LEU A 355 14.47 7.72 -5.97
N PHE A 356 15.20 7.74 -4.86
CA PHE A 356 16.41 6.96 -4.67
C PHE A 356 16.11 5.50 -4.35
N LYS A 357 15.13 5.25 -3.46
CA LYS A 357 14.61 3.93 -3.12
C LYS A 357 14.01 3.19 -4.32
N ALA A 358 13.36 3.95 -5.21
CA ALA A 358 12.79 3.46 -6.46
C ALA A 358 13.80 2.71 -7.35
N LYS A 359 15.06 3.16 -7.40
CA LYS A 359 16.13 2.56 -8.20
C LYS A 359 16.92 1.53 -7.39
N LYS A 360 16.71 0.25 -7.68
CA LYS A 360 17.38 -0.84 -6.97
C LYS A 360 18.85 -0.91 -7.38
N ASN A 361 19.75 -0.91 -6.40
CA ASN A 361 21.18 -1.08 -6.65
C ASN A 361 21.50 -2.55 -7.01
N ALA A 362 22.77 -2.85 -7.35
CA ALA A 362 23.14 -4.20 -7.79
C ALA A 362 22.88 -5.30 -6.73
N ILE A 363 23.04 -4.99 -5.44
CA ILE A 363 22.79 -5.94 -4.35
C ILE A 363 21.30 -6.16 -4.16
N GLU A 364 20.49 -5.09 -4.12
CA GLU A 364 19.02 -5.18 -4.04
C GLU A 364 18.45 -5.95 -5.23
N ARG A 365 18.92 -5.69 -6.46
CA ARG A 365 18.52 -6.44 -7.67
C ARG A 365 18.88 -7.92 -7.57
N SER A 366 20.11 -8.24 -7.13
CA SER A 366 20.53 -9.63 -6.95
C SER A 366 19.73 -10.36 -5.87
N GLY A 367 19.28 -9.65 -4.83
CA GLY A 367 18.39 -10.20 -3.81
C GLY A 367 17.03 -10.57 -4.39
N LEU A 368 16.39 -9.62 -5.10
CA LEU A 368 15.13 -9.85 -5.82
C LEU A 368 15.21 -11.00 -6.86
N GLU A 369 16.38 -11.20 -7.49
CA GLU A 369 16.61 -12.32 -8.42
C GLU A 369 16.71 -13.69 -7.73
N ARG A 370 17.13 -13.75 -6.46
CA ARG A 370 17.25 -14.99 -5.69
C ARG A 370 15.93 -15.44 -5.07
N THR A 371 14.97 -14.52 -4.94
CA THR A 371 13.64 -14.81 -4.40
C THR A 371 12.75 -15.38 -5.52
N THR A 372 12.81 -16.69 -5.77
CA THR A 372 11.89 -17.38 -6.70
C THR A 372 10.88 -18.23 -5.94
N VAL A 373 9.60 -18.17 -6.34
CA VAL A 373 8.47 -18.87 -5.71
C VAL A 373 7.96 -19.99 -6.65
N THR A 374 7.50 -21.13 -6.11
CA THR A 374 6.85 -22.22 -6.85
C THR A 374 5.54 -22.63 -6.18
N GLU A 375 4.55 -23.12 -6.94
CA GLU A 375 3.17 -23.28 -6.46
C GLU A 375 2.66 -24.72 -6.38
N ALA A 376 2.01 -25.01 -5.26
CA ALA A 376 0.58 -25.36 -5.16
C ALA A 376 0.40 -26.13 -3.82
N GLU A 377 -0.25 -25.53 -2.80
CA GLU A 377 -1.52 -26.01 -2.20
C GLU A 377 -2.13 -25.14 -1.05
N GLY A 378 -2.20 -23.81 -1.02
CA GLY A 378 -1.92 -22.76 -1.97
C GLY A 378 -1.90 -21.38 -1.26
N ALA A 379 -2.42 -21.23 -0.02
CA ALA A 379 -2.23 -20.04 0.81
C ALA A 379 -1.40 -20.36 2.06
N ASP A 380 -1.97 -21.08 3.04
CA ASP A 380 -1.24 -21.48 4.26
C ASP A 380 -0.05 -22.41 3.97
N GLU A 381 -0.23 -23.35 3.03
CA GLU A 381 0.85 -24.21 2.56
C GLU A 381 1.91 -23.43 1.78
N MET A 382 1.54 -22.35 1.07
CA MET A 382 2.51 -21.50 0.37
C MET A 382 3.33 -20.70 1.37
N SER A 383 2.69 -20.10 2.37
CA SER A 383 3.38 -19.46 3.49
C SER A 383 4.27 -20.47 4.23
N ALA A 384 3.80 -21.68 4.49
CA ALA A 384 4.57 -22.74 5.14
C ALA A 384 5.78 -23.19 4.31
N ARG A 385 5.63 -23.36 3.00
CA ARG A 385 6.74 -23.71 2.10
C ARG A 385 7.74 -22.58 1.95
N ARG A 386 7.26 -21.33 1.81
CA ARG A 386 8.13 -20.15 1.84
C ARG A 386 8.88 -20.01 3.16
N SER A 387 8.27 -20.39 4.28
CA SER A 387 8.96 -20.37 5.59
C SER A 387 10.17 -21.31 5.66
N GLY A 388 10.26 -22.31 4.77
CA GLY A 388 11.43 -23.16 4.61
C GLY A 388 12.54 -22.58 3.73
N MET A 389 12.29 -21.46 3.04
CA MET A 389 13.28 -20.80 2.17
C MET A 389 14.23 -19.93 2.99
N GLU A 390 15.50 -19.89 2.55
CA GLU A 390 16.50 -19.05 3.19
C GLU A 390 16.07 -17.58 3.19
N GLY A 391 16.22 -16.91 4.33
CA GLY A 391 15.93 -15.48 4.44
C GLY A 391 14.45 -15.11 4.53
N TRP A 392 13.51 -16.06 4.57
CA TRP A 392 12.08 -15.76 4.69
C TRP A 392 11.74 -15.02 6.00
N VAL A 393 10.82 -14.06 5.92
CA VAL A 393 10.37 -13.22 7.04
C VAL A 393 8.87 -13.30 7.25
N GLY A 394 8.09 -13.39 6.18
CA GLY A 394 6.62 -13.36 6.19
C GLY A 394 6.06 -13.30 4.78
N ASP A 395 4.76 -13.25 4.62
CA ASP A 395 4.14 -12.98 3.32
C ASP A 395 4.20 -11.48 2.98
N SER A 396 4.28 -11.14 1.70
CA SER A 396 4.29 -9.74 1.23
C SER A 396 2.88 -9.15 1.06
N PHE A 397 1.86 -10.01 1.09
CA PHE A 397 0.42 -9.70 1.19
C PHE A 397 -0.34 -10.99 1.55
N HIS A 398 -1.62 -10.87 1.93
CA HIS A 398 -2.46 -12.04 2.17
C HIS A 398 -2.75 -12.77 0.86
N THR A 399 -2.36 -14.04 0.79
CA THR A 399 -2.53 -14.86 -0.43
C THR A 399 -3.99 -14.91 -0.87
N ILE A 400 -4.23 -14.58 -2.14
CA ILE A 400 -5.52 -14.75 -2.81
C ILE A 400 -5.55 -16.15 -3.41
N SER A 401 -6.33 -17.04 -2.82
CA SER A 401 -6.56 -18.40 -3.31
C SER A 401 -8.04 -18.57 -3.67
N SER A 402 -8.33 -18.76 -4.95
CA SER A 402 -9.71 -18.66 -5.46
C SER A 402 -10.00 -19.69 -6.55
N SER A 403 -11.19 -20.30 -6.53
CA SER A 403 -11.66 -21.22 -7.56
C SER A 403 -13.03 -20.83 -8.11
N GLY A 404 -13.26 -21.06 -9.40
CA GLY A 404 -14.51 -20.75 -10.10
C GLY A 404 -14.92 -19.29 -9.92
N ALA A 405 -16.17 -19.06 -9.49
CA ALA A 405 -16.74 -17.71 -9.36
C ALA A 405 -15.97 -16.81 -8.38
N ASN A 406 -15.24 -17.38 -7.42
CA ASN A 406 -14.41 -16.58 -6.52
C ASN A 406 -13.20 -15.95 -7.25
N ALA A 407 -12.69 -16.58 -8.31
CA ALA A 407 -11.61 -16.03 -9.10
C ALA A 407 -12.02 -14.79 -9.91
N ALA A 408 -13.32 -14.58 -10.12
CA ALA A 408 -13.86 -13.36 -10.73
C ALA A 408 -13.87 -12.15 -9.77
N VAL A 409 -13.56 -12.35 -8.48
CA VAL A 409 -13.43 -11.28 -7.49
C VAL A 409 -11.96 -10.93 -7.36
N ILE A 410 -11.57 -9.75 -7.88
CA ILE A 410 -10.17 -9.34 -8.11
C ILE A 410 -9.30 -9.52 -6.85
N HIS A 411 -9.75 -9.00 -5.71
CA HIS A 411 -9.08 -9.13 -4.40
C HIS A 411 -9.88 -10.04 -3.45
N TYR A 412 -10.18 -11.26 -3.89
CA TYR A 412 -10.85 -12.24 -3.05
C TYR A 412 -9.96 -12.63 -1.85
N HIS A 413 -10.51 -12.53 -0.65
CA HIS A 413 -9.86 -13.03 0.57
C HIS A 413 -10.68 -14.18 1.15
N ALA A 414 -10.06 -15.35 1.30
CA ALA A 414 -10.71 -16.48 1.97
C ALA A 414 -10.70 -16.26 3.49
N GLU A 415 -11.87 -16.23 4.11
CA GLU A 415 -11.97 -16.27 5.58
C GLU A 415 -12.26 -17.72 6.01
N HIS A 416 -11.56 -18.23 7.02
CA HIS A 416 -11.80 -19.61 7.53
C HIS A 416 -13.25 -19.84 7.95
N SER A 417 -13.94 -18.81 8.42
CA SER A 417 -15.36 -18.85 8.79
C SER A 417 -16.32 -18.90 7.58
N ASN A 418 -15.85 -18.60 6.38
CA ASN A 418 -16.67 -18.41 5.18
C ASN A 418 -15.91 -18.74 3.88
N CYS A 419 -15.28 -19.92 3.80
CA CYS A 419 -14.61 -20.39 2.59
C CYS A 419 -15.33 -21.59 1.95
N LYS A 420 -15.29 -21.67 0.62
CA LYS A 420 -15.71 -22.86 -0.13
C LYS A 420 -14.49 -23.78 -0.33
N PRO A 421 -14.68 -25.11 -0.35
CA PRO A 421 -13.63 -26.02 -0.82
C PRO A 421 -13.16 -25.63 -2.23
N ILE A 422 -11.89 -25.87 -2.54
CA ILE A 422 -11.35 -25.69 -3.89
C ILE A 422 -12.12 -26.61 -4.86
N ASP A 423 -12.74 -26.02 -5.87
CA ASP A 423 -13.44 -26.77 -6.91
C ASP A 423 -12.45 -27.26 -7.97
N VAL A 424 -12.22 -28.57 -7.98
CA VAL A 424 -11.33 -29.23 -8.94
C VAL A 424 -11.89 -29.27 -10.36
N ASN A 425 -13.14 -28.86 -10.56
CA ASN A 425 -13.79 -28.77 -11.87
C ASN A 425 -13.94 -27.32 -12.35
N ALA A 426 -13.12 -26.40 -11.83
CA ALA A 426 -13.11 -25.00 -12.21
C ALA A 426 -11.69 -24.49 -12.41
N VAL A 427 -11.59 -23.27 -12.98
CA VAL A 427 -10.35 -22.49 -12.99
C VAL A 427 -9.93 -22.18 -11.55
N TYR A 428 -8.64 -22.25 -11.27
CA TYR A 428 -8.05 -21.89 -9.98
C TYR A 428 -7.05 -20.74 -10.19
N LEU A 429 -7.21 -19.66 -9.44
CA LEU A 429 -6.30 -18.52 -9.44
C LEU A 429 -5.67 -18.41 -8.05
N CYS A 430 -4.34 -18.36 -8.04
CA CYS A 430 -3.50 -18.19 -6.86
C CYS A 430 -2.59 -16.99 -7.06
N ASP A 431 -2.70 -16.00 -6.20
CA ASP A 431 -1.86 -14.81 -6.18
C ASP A 431 -1.24 -14.64 -4.80
N THR A 432 0.09 -14.60 -4.77
CA THR A 432 0.85 -14.83 -3.54
C THR A 432 2.28 -14.31 -3.62
N GLY A 433 2.81 -13.83 -2.49
CA GLY A 433 4.17 -13.28 -2.44
C GLY A 433 4.81 -13.37 -1.04
N GLY A 434 6.13 -13.19 -0.98
CA GLY A 434 6.93 -13.33 0.23
C GLY A 434 7.83 -12.13 0.50
N GLN A 435 8.04 -11.85 1.79
CA GLN A 435 9.12 -11.00 2.28
C GLN A 435 10.31 -11.86 2.65
N TYR A 436 11.46 -11.51 2.08
CA TYR A 436 12.76 -12.11 2.36
C TYR A 436 13.72 -11.01 2.82
N VAL A 437 14.73 -11.34 3.62
CA VAL A 437 15.71 -10.36 4.10
C VAL A 437 16.46 -9.64 2.98
N ASP A 438 16.41 -10.17 1.76
CA ASP A 438 17.04 -9.64 0.56
C ASP A 438 16.06 -9.22 -0.55
N GLY A 439 14.74 -9.36 -0.36
CA GLY A 439 13.79 -9.06 -1.43
C GLY A 439 12.31 -9.17 -1.05
N THR A 440 11.45 -8.78 -1.97
CA THR A 440 10.00 -8.91 -1.88
C THR A 440 9.51 -9.49 -3.20
N THR A 441 8.58 -10.43 -3.17
CA THR A 441 8.02 -11.05 -4.38
C THR A 441 6.53 -10.82 -4.51
N ASP A 442 6.07 -10.85 -5.76
CA ASP A 442 4.66 -10.83 -6.13
C ASP A 442 4.41 -11.77 -7.32
N THR A 443 3.44 -12.68 -7.22
CA THR A 443 3.16 -13.57 -8.35
C THR A 443 1.77 -14.18 -8.31
N THR A 444 1.11 -14.11 -9.46
CA THR A 444 -0.18 -14.73 -9.73
C THR A 444 -0.09 -15.77 -10.83
N ARG A 445 -0.71 -16.93 -10.61
CA ARG A 445 -1.01 -17.91 -11.68
C ARG A 445 -2.48 -18.27 -11.71
N THR A 446 -2.93 -18.58 -12.92
CA THR A 446 -4.23 -19.18 -13.17
C THR A 446 -4.05 -20.55 -13.80
N LEU A 447 -4.59 -21.58 -13.16
CA LEU A 447 -4.38 -22.99 -13.48
C LEU A 447 -5.72 -23.71 -13.64
N CYS A 448 -5.63 -24.97 -14.08
CA CYS A 448 -6.73 -25.92 -14.16
C CYS A 448 -6.28 -27.27 -13.60
N PHE A 449 -7.18 -27.97 -12.93
CA PHE A 449 -6.91 -29.32 -12.41
C PHE A 449 -7.07 -30.37 -13.51
N GLY A 450 -6.36 -31.50 -13.37
CA GLY A 450 -6.12 -32.43 -14.47
C GLY A 450 -7.35 -33.05 -15.14
N SER A 451 -8.50 -33.14 -14.47
CA SER A 451 -9.75 -33.66 -15.04
C SER A 451 -10.68 -32.58 -15.60
N TYR A 452 -10.38 -31.30 -15.36
CA TYR A 452 -11.20 -30.18 -15.82
C TYR A 452 -10.95 -29.89 -17.30
N VAL A 453 -12.04 -29.71 -18.06
CA VAL A 453 -12.00 -29.24 -19.44
C VAL A 453 -12.45 -27.78 -19.44
N PRO A 454 -11.55 -26.81 -19.67
CA PRO A 454 -11.91 -25.40 -19.64
C PRO A 454 -12.90 -25.02 -20.74
N SER A 455 -13.79 -24.07 -20.45
CA SER A 455 -14.71 -23.51 -21.44
C SER A 455 -13.96 -22.76 -22.55
N GLU A 456 -14.59 -22.59 -23.71
CA GLU A 456 -14.06 -21.78 -24.82
C GLU A 456 -13.75 -20.35 -24.34
N ASP A 457 -14.64 -19.76 -23.56
CA ASP A 457 -14.46 -18.42 -22.99
C ASP A 457 -13.26 -18.33 -22.04
N ALA A 458 -13.06 -19.32 -21.17
CA ALA A 458 -11.93 -19.34 -20.24
C ALA A 458 -10.60 -19.52 -20.98
N ARG A 459 -10.56 -20.38 -22.01
CA ARG A 459 -9.38 -20.55 -22.87
C ARG A 459 -9.06 -19.27 -23.63
N ARG A 460 -10.09 -18.64 -24.21
CA ARG A 460 -9.93 -17.41 -24.97
C ARG A 460 -9.38 -16.29 -24.09
N ALA A 461 -10.00 -16.08 -22.94
CA ALA A 461 -9.59 -15.05 -21.99
C ALA A 461 -8.16 -15.30 -21.48
N TYR A 462 -7.80 -16.55 -21.14
CA TYR A 462 -6.45 -16.87 -20.65
C TYR A 462 -5.39 -16.57 -21.69
N THR A 463 -5.68 -16.94 -22.93
CA THR A 463 -4.76 -16.71 -24.04
C THR A 463 -4.60 -15.22 -24.32
N ARG A 464 -5.67 -14.41 -24.28
CA ARG A 464 -5.55 -12.94 -24.42
C ARG A 464 -4.78 -12.29 -23.29
N VAL A 465 -5.00 -12.72 -22.05
CA VAL A 465 -4.22 -12.25 -20.88
C VAL A 465 -2.74 -12.58 -21.06
N LEU A 466 -2.43 -13.82 -21.46
CA LEU A 466 -1.05 -14.24 -21.72
C LEU A 466 -0.40 -13.47 -22.87
N GLN A 467 -1.12 -13.20 -23.97
CA GLN A 467 -0.61 -12.36 -25.06
C GLN A 467 -0.21 -10.97 -24.56
N GLY A 468 -1.03 -10.37 -23.69
CA GLY A 468 -0.73 -9.09 -23.07
C GLY A 468 0.53 -9.12 -22.20
N HIS A 469 0.64 -10.13 -21.34
CA HIS A 469 1.80 -10.37 -20.48
C HIS A 469 3.08 -10.57 -21.33
N ILE A 470 3.03 -11.42 -22.35
CA ILE A 470 4.16 -11.66 -23.26
C ILE A 470 4.57 -10.37 -23.99
N ALA A 471 3.60 -9.57 -24.43
CA ALA A 471 3.87 -8.32 -25.14
C ALA A 471 4.63 -7.32 -24.25
N LEU A 472 4.25 -7.20 -22.97
CA LEU A 472 4.94 -6.34 -22.03
C LEU A 472 6.31 -6.90 -21.64
N ALA A 473 6.41 -8.17 -21.24
CA ALA A 473 7.66 -8.82 -20.86
C ALA A 473 8.75 -8.77 -21.96
N ARG A 474 8.36 -8.65 -23.23
CA ARG A 474 9.28 -8.56 -24.39
C ARG A 474 9.52 -7.14 -24.88
N ALA A 475 8.92 -6.13 -24.25
CA ALA A 475 8.99 -4.76 -24.72
C ALA A 475 10.44 -4.21 -24.72
N VAL A 476 10.78 -3.49 -25.79
CA VAL A 476 12.00 -2.69 -25.89
C VAL A 476 11.59 -1.26 -26.21
N PHE A 477 11.95 -0.31 -25.34
CA PHE A 477 11.41 1.06 -25.37
C PHE A 477 12.49 2.10 -25.02
N PRO A 478 12.37 3.36 -25.49
CA PRO A 478 13.37 4.38 -25.15
C PRO A 478 13.25 4.81 -23.69
N ALA A 479 14.39 5.01 -23.01
CA ALA A 479 14.45 5.39 -21.59
C ALA A 479 13.69 6.68 -21.30
N GLY A 480 12.83 6.73 -20.28
CA GLY A 480 11.95 7.89 -20.06
C GLY A 480 10.55 7.73 -20.66
N THR A 481 10.19 6.54 -21.11
CA THR A 481 8.81 6.19 -21.49
C THR A 481 7.99 6.01 -20.22
N PRO A 482 6.81 6.63 -20.08
CA PRO A 482 5.95 6.46 -18.91
C PRO A 482 5.22 5.12 -18.92
N GLY A 483 4.87 4.60 -17.75
CA GLY A 483 4.16 3.32 -17.62
C GLY A 483 2.81 3.28 -18.34
N LEU A 484 2.08 4.41 -18.39
CA LEU A 484 0.83 4.53 -19.15
C LEU A 484 0.98 4.15 -20.63
N MET A 485 2.12 4.44 -21.26
CA MET A 485 2.35 4.08 -22.67
C MET A 485 2.59 2.58 -22.85
N LEU A 486 3.20 1.93 -21.87
CA LEU A 486 3.50 0.50 -21.90
C LEU A 486 2.26 -0.34 -21.60
N GLU A 487 1.33 0.17 -20.79
CA GLU A 487 0.08 -0.50 -20.39
C GLU A 487 -0.74 -1.01 -21.58
N MET A 488 -0.73 -0.28 -22.70
CA MET A 488 -1.44 -0.68 -23.91
C MET A 488 -1.00 -2.04 -24.45
N LEU A 489 0.27 -2.42 -24.26
CA LEU A 489 0.78 -3.73 -24.69
C LEU A 489 0.01 -4.87 -24.04
N SER A 490 -0.37 -4.71 -22.76
CA SER A 490 -1.10 -5.73 -22.02
C SER A 490 -2.61 -5.70 -22.28
N ARG A 491 -3.16 -4.56 -22.69
CA ARG A 491 -4.62 -4.40 -22.94
C ARG A 491 -5.05 -4.70 -24.37
N GLU A 492 -4.19 -4.40 -25.36
CA GLU A 492 -4.53 -4.53 -26.79
C GLU A 492 -5.06 -5.93 -27.16
N PRO A 493 -4.47 -7.05 -26.67
CA PRO A 493 -4.97 -8.37 -26.99
C PRO A 493 -6.38 -8.63 -26.44
N LEU A 494 -6.69 -8.15 -25.24
CA LEU A 494 -8.03 -8.27 -24.64
C LEU A 494 -9.06 -7.42 -25.40
N TRP A 495 -8.70 -6.21 -25.81
CA TRP A 495 -9.61 -5.30 -26.52
C TRP A 495 -10.07 -5.82 -27.88
N LYS A 496 -9.28 -6.67 -28.54
CA LYS A 496 -9.69 -7.36 -29.78
C LYS A 496 -10.98 -8.16 -29.61
N ASP A 497 -11.23 -8.66 -28.40
CA ASP A 497 -12.40 -9.47 -28.07
C ASP A 497 -13.38 -8.72 -27.14
N GLY A 498 -13.22 -7.39 -26.99
CA GLY A 498 -14.07 -6.55 -26.14
C GLY A 498 -13.89 -6.75 -24.64
N MET A 499 -12.82 -7.44 -24.22
CA MET A 499 -12.49 -7.72 -22.82
C MET A 499 -11.69 -6.57 -22.19
N ASN A 500 -11.76 -6.38 -20.88
CA ASN A 500 -10.93 -5.41 -20.14
C ASN A 500 -10.76 -5.82 -18.67
N PHE A 501 -9.81 -5.21 -17.97
CA PHE A 501 -9.62 -5.34 -16.51
C PHE A 501 -9.58 -3.99 -15.81
N LEU A 502 -10.13 -3.93 -14.59
CA LEU A 502 -10.40 -2.70 -13.84
C LEU A 502 -9.31 -2.35 -12.81
N HIS A 503 -8.08 -2.83 -13.02
CA HIS A 503 -6.87 -2.48 -12.27
C HIS A 503 -5.73 -2.07 -13.22
N GLY A 504 -4.59 -1.63 -12.67
CA GLY A 504 -3.38 -1.35 -13.46
C GLY A 504 -2.74 -2.64 -14.00
N THR A 505 -1.86 -2.52 -14.98
CA THR A 505 -1.08 -3.66 -15.50
C THR A 505 0.07 -4.05 -14.57
N GLY A 506 0.55 -3.14 -13.73
CA GLY A 506 1.55 -3.44 -12.71
C GLY A 506 1.94 -2.25 -11.85
N HIS A 507 2.68 -2.53 -10.78
CA HIS A 507 3.17 -1.58 -9.78
C HIS A 507 4.66 -1.78 -9.53
N GLY A 508 5.33 -0.80 -8.91
CA GLY A 508 6.70 -1.00 -8.42
C GLY A 508 6.74 -1.97 -7.24
N ILE A 509 7.89 -2.61 -7.01
CA ILE A 509 8.12 -3.57 -5.91
C ILE A 509 9.33 -3.15 -5.07
N GLY A 510 9.13 -3.10 -3.75
CA GLY A 510 10.16 -2.75 -2.78
C GLY A 510 11.20 -3.86 -2.57
N ALA A 511 12.37 -3.50 -2.04
CA ALA A 511 13.40 -4.48 -1.65
C ALA A 511 13.31 -4.74 -0.14
N PHE A 512 12.70 -5.88 0.23
CA PHE A 512 12.29 -6.19 1.59
C PHE A 512 11.48 -5.04 2.21
N LEU A 513 10.49 -4.54 1.47
CA LEU A 513 9.65 -3.38 1.78
C LEU A 513 8.24 -3.65 1.24
N ASN A 514 7.42 -2.61 1.07
CA ASN A 514 6.07 -2.76 0.51
C ASN A 514 6.13 -3.45 -0.86
N VAL A 515 5.25 -4.43 -1.07
CA VAL A 515 5.07 -5.10 -2.37
C VAL A 515 4.54 -4.12 -3.43
N HIS A 516 3.66 -3.20 -3.03
CA HIS A 516 3.27 -2.06 -3.84
C HIS A 516 4.12 -0.83 -3.47
N GLU A 517 5.08 -0.51 -4.33
CA GLU A 517 6.00 0.61 -4.13
C GLU A 517 5.87 1.66 -5.23
N GLY A 518 5.59 2.90 -4.82
CA GLY A 518 5.66 4.07 -5.69
C GLY A 518 7.09 4.57 -5.92
N PRO A 519 7.27 5.59 -6.79
CA PRO A 519 6.23 6.42 -7.37
C PRO A 519 5.81 5.98 -8.77
N PHE A 520 6.29 4.86 -9.30
CA PHE A 520 6.07 4.43 -10.68
C PHE A 520 5.17 3.19 -10.74
N GLY A 521 4.49 3.00 -11.88
CA GLY A 521 3.68 1.82 -12.17
C GLY A 521 3.24 1.81 -13.62
N ILE A 522 2.75 0.66 -14.10
CA ILE A 522 2.23 0.47 -15.45
C ILE A 522 0.70 0.44 -15.34
N GLY A 523 0.03 1.53 -15.70
CA GLY A 523 -1.41 1.63 -15.45
C GLY A 523 -2.02 2.93 -15.94
N GLY A 524 -3.30 3.12 -15.58
CA GLY A 524 -4.08 4.33 -15.87
C GLY A 524 -5.22 4.12 -16.88
N GLY A 525 -5.18 3.04 -17.66
CA GLY A 525 -6.18 2.68 -18.68
C GLY A 525 -7.50 2.16 -18.14
N ALA A 526 -7.55 1.79 -16.85
CA ALA A 526 -8.79 1.46 -16.15
C ALA A 526 -9.60 2.71 -15.73
N VAL A 527 -9.04 3.92 -15.90
CA VAL A 527 -9.65 5.18 -15.48
C VAL A 527 -9.78 6.11 -16.69
N HIS A 528 -10.88 6.87 -16.76
CA HIS A 528 -11.04 7.84 -17.84
C HIS A 528 -9.91 8.88 -17.84
N ALA A 529 -9.39 9.22 -19.03
CA ALA A 529 -8.21 10.08 -19.18
C ALA A 529 -8.35 11.45 -18.47
N SER A 530 -9.55 12.03 -18.42
CA SER A 530 -9.77 13.28 -17.66
C SER A 530 -9.52 13.12 -16.16
N LYS A 531 -9.97 12.01 -15.56
CA LYS A 531 -9.75 11.71 -14.15
C LYS A 531 -8.28 11.42 -13.85
N LEU A 532 -7.59 10.73 -14.76
CA LEU A 532 -6.13 10.55 -14.68
C LEU A 532 -5.41 11.90 -14.64
N MET A 533 -5.79 12.81 -15.55
CA MET A 533 -5.17 14.13 -15.66
C MET A 533 -5.52 15.07 -14.50
N ASP A 534 -6.63 14.86 -13.80
CA ASP A 534 -7.01 15.66 -12.64
C ASP A 534 -6.44 15.14 -11.32
N ASN A 535 -6.14 13.84 -11.23
CA ASN A 535 -5.64 13.20 -10.01
C ASN A 535 -4.11 13.24 -9.92
N ALA A 536 -3.57 13.97 -8.94
CA ALA A 536 -2.12 14.15 -8.79
C ALA A 536 -1.36 12.84 -8.50
N ARG A 537 -1.96 11.95 -7.71
CA ARG A 537 -1.39 10.63 -7.41
C ARG A 537 -1.30 9.77 -8.67
N ALA A 538 -2.36 9.73 -9.48
CA ALA A 538 -2.41 8.94 -10.69
C ALA A 538 -1.45 9.48 -11.77
N ARG A 539 -1.33 10.81 -11.92
CA ARG A 539 -0.30 11.42 -12.79
C ARG A 539 1.11 11.02 -12.34
N ARG A 540 1.40 11.15 -11.05
CA ARG A 540 2.69 10.74 -10.47
C ARG A 540 2.97 9.27 -10.75
N MET A 541 1.99 8.40 -10.53
CA MET A 541 2.14 6.94 -10.69
C MET A 541 2.38 6.51 -12.13
N TYR A 542 1.58 7.02 -13.07
CA TYR A 542 1.51 6.45 -14.43
C TYR A 542 2.19 7.30 -15.50
N LEU A 543 2.47 8.58 -15.23
CA LEU A 543 3.21 9.47 -16.13
C LEU A 543 4.67 9.64 -15.74
N ALA A 544 5.10 9.12 -14.58
CA ALA A 544 6.52 9.07 -14.25
C ALA A 544 7.26 8.14 -15.24
N PRO A 545 8.46 8.54 -15.69
CA PRO A 545 9.26 7.73 -16.60
C PRO A 545 9.70 6.43 -15.92
N ILE A 546 9.63 5.32 -16.66
CA ILE A 546 10.29 4.08 -16.28
C ILE A 546 11.78 4.20 -16.55
N GLU A 547 12.60 3.87 -15.54
CA GLU A 547 14.05 3.98 -15.57
C GLU A 547 14.74 2.64 -15.28
N GLU A 548 16.00 2.51 -15.70
CA GLU A 548 16.83 1.35 -15.41
C GLU A 548 16.94 1.08 -13.89
N GLY A 549 16.82 -0.18 -13.49
CA GLY A 549 16.88 -0.62 -12.11
C GLY A 549 15.55 -0.54 -11.34
N TYR A 550 14.45 -0.13 -12.00
CA TYR A 550 13.11 -0.29 -11.42
C TYR A 550 12.70 -1.76 -11.40
N SER A 551 12.08 -2.19 -10.29
CA SER A 551 11.43 -3.50 -10.14
C SER A 551 9.93 -3.29 -10.20
N LEU A 552 9.23 -4.04 -11.05
CA LEU A 552 7.82 -3.87 -11.41
C LEU A 552 7.10 -5.23 -11.50
N SER A 553 5.80 -5.28 -11.25
CA SER A 553 4.95 -6.39 -11.68
C SER A 553 4.45 -6.22 -13.13
N ASP A 554 4.08 -7.33 -13.77
CA ASP A 554 3.34 -7.42 -15.04
C ASP A 554 2.20 -8.42 -14.87
N GLU A 555 1.01 -7.92 -14.51
CA GLU A 555 -0.13 -8.65 -13.95
C GLU A 555 -1.46 -8.46 -14.71
N PRO A 556 -1.55 -8.54 -16.05
CA PRO A 556 -2.83 -8.42 -16.74
C PRO A 556 -3.83 -9.49 -16.27
N GLY A 557 -5.12 -9.15 -16.40
CA GLY A 557 -6.19 -10.06 -16.03
C GLY A 557 -7.49 -9.88 -16.81
N PHE A 558 -8.46 -10.73 -16.52
CA PHE A 558 -9.85 -10.64 -16.98
C PHE A 558 -10.75 -11.36 -15.99
N TYR A 559 -11.86 -10.73 -15.60
CA TYR A 559 -12.75 -11.22 -14.55
C TYR A 559 -14.20 -11.14 -15.01
N ASP A 560 -14.83 -12.30 -15.20
CA ASP A 560 -16.20 -12.41 -15.67
C ASP A 560 -17.08 -13.01 -14.57
N VAL A 561 -17.78 -12.13 -13.85
CA VAL A 561 -18.68 -12.50 -12.76
C VAL A 561 -19.89 -13.29 -13.28
N GLU A 562 -20.36 -13.00 -14.50
CA GLU A 562 -21.52 -13.67 -15.08
C GLU A 562 -21.19 -15.10 -15.51
N LYS A 563 -20.01 -15.30 -16.11
CA LYS A 563 -19.51 -16.63 -16.50
C LYS A 563 -18.81 -17.37 -15.36
N GLY A 564 -18.56 -16.70 -14.24
CA GLY A 564 -18.08 -17.31 -13.00
C GLY A 564 -16.61 -17.76 -13.04
N PHE A 565 -15.73 -16.99 -13.69
CA PHE A 565 -14.29 -17.24 -13.64
C PHE A 565 -13.49 -15.93 -13.70
N GLY A 566 -12.25 -15.97 -13.25
CA GLY A 566 -11.29 -14.90 -13.47
C GLY A 566 -9.89 -15.44 -13.69
N ILE A 567 -9.09 -14.64 -14.38
CA ILE A 567 -7.75 -15.00 -14.84
C ILE A 567 -6.84 -13.81 -14.57
N ARG A 568 -5.69 -14.09 -13.99
CA ARG A 568 -4.55 -13.18 -13.88
C ARG A 568 -3.25 -13.98 -14.07
N ILE A 569 -2.29 -13.36 -14.74
CA ILE A 569 -0.95 -13.92 -14.94
C ILE A 569 0.02 -12.82 -14.57
N GLU A 570 0.87 -13.07 -13.58
CA GLU A 570 1.75 -12.05 -13.02
C GLU A 570 3.18 -12.49 -12.82
N ALA A 571 4.11 -11.59 -13.12
CA ALA A 571 5.52 -11.80 -12.83
C ALA A 571 6.23 -10.51 -12.42
N ASP A 572 7.31 -10.70 -11.68
CA ASP A 572 8.24 -9.64 -11.33
C ASP A 572 9.20 -9.40 -12.51
N LEU A 573 9.43 -8.12 -12.82
CA LEU A 573 10.27 -7.62 -13.89
C LEU A 573 11.29 -6.63 -13.32
N ILE A 574 12.54 -6.70 -13.81
CA ILE A 574 13.54 -5.65 -13.61
C ILE A 574 13.79 -4.92 -14.92
N VAL A 575 13.85 -3.59 -14.87
CA VAL A 575 14.20 -2.78 -16.04
C VAL A 575 15.71 -2.75 -16.23
N GLU A 576 16.17 -3.14 -17.41
CA GLU A 576 17.59 -3.17 -17.80
C GLU A 576 17.84 -2.40 -19.10
N ALA A 577 19.08 -2.04 -19.34
CA ALA A 577 19.49 -1.46 -20.62
C ALA A 577 19.31 -2.49 -21.76
N ALA A 578 18.72 -2.05 -22.87
CA ALA A 578 18.51 -2.87 -24.06
C ALA A 578 19.51 -2.53 -25.16
N THR A 579 20.02 -3.56 -25.83
CA THR A 579 20.79 -3.40 -27.06
C THR A 579 19.86 -3.38 -28.26
N THR A 580 19.91 -2.30 -29.06
CA THR A 580 19.09 -2.13 -30.27
C THR A 580 19.95 -2.08 -31.53
N ARG A 581 19.37 -2.47 -32.67
CA ARG A 581 20.05 -2.40 -33.98
C ARG A 581 20.42 -0.97 -34.39
N PHE A 582 19.58 -0.01 -34.01
CA PHE A 582 19.75 1.41 -34.30
C PHE A 582 19.70 2.21 -33.00
N ALA A 583 20.42 3.33 -32.97
CA ALA A 583 20.30 4.35 -31.93
C ALA A 583 19.66 5.60 -32.53
N TRP A 584 18.66 6.16 -31.85
CA TRP A 584 18.05 7.43 -32.22
C TRP A 584 18.49 8.52 -31.23
N GLY A 585 19.50 9.30 -31.63
CA GLY A 585 20.15 10.25 -30.74
C GLY A 585 20.96 9.56 -29.63
N ALA A 586 21.17 10.26 -28.52
CA ALA A 586 21.91 9.74 -27.35
C ALA A 586 21.01 9.03 -26.31
N ARG A 587 19.72 8.86 -26.61
CA ARG A 587 18.75 8.29 -25.66
C ARG A 587 18.91 6.76 -25.62
N PRO A 588 19.23 6.15 -24.47
CA PRO A 588 19.32 4.70 -24.37
C PRO A 588 17.95 4.04 -24.50
N TYR A 589 17.95 2.76 -24.83
CA TYR A 589 16.77 1.91 -24.81
C TYR A 589 16.81 1.00 -23.59
N LEU A 590 15.63 0.63 -23.12
CA LEU A 590 15.39 -0.24 -21.97
C LEU A 590 14.58 -1.46 -22.41
N SER A 591 14.69 -2.53 -21.63
CA SER A 591 13.89 -3.75 -21.73
C SER A 591 13.60 -4.29 -20.34
N PHE A 592 12.74 -5.31 -20.27
CA PHE A 592 12.48 -6.03 -19.03
C PHE A 592 13.28 -7.33 -18.96
N LYS A 593 13.92 -7.56 -17.81
CA LYS A 593 14.40 -8.88 -17.38
C LYS A 593 13.30 -9.51 -16.53
N TYR A 594 12.82 -10.64 -17.00
CA TYR A 594 11.76 -11.43 -16.39
C TYR A 594 12.31 -12.27 -15.22
N LEU A 595 11.78 -12.10 -14.01
CA LEU A 595 12.30 -12.71 -12.78
C LEU A 595 11.54 -13.94 -12.30
N SER A 596 10.29 -14.14 -12.73
CA SER A 596 9.43 -15.22 -12.22
C SER A 596 9.22 -16.34 -13.27
N PRO A 597 10.24 -17.19 -13.57
CA PRO A 597 10.15 -18.28 -14.55
C PRO A 597 9.27 -19.44 -14.07
N ILE A 598 7.99 -19.16 -13.86
CA ILE A 598 6.98 -20.13 -13.44
C ILE A 598 6.13 -20.53 -14.66
N PRO A 599 5.90 -21.85 -14.90
CA PRO A 599 5.18 -22.36 -16.07
C PRO A 599 3.75 -21.84 -16.27
N MET A 600 3.32 -21.83 -17.53
CA MET A 600 1.97 -21.41 -17.96
C MET A 600 1.03 -22.61 -18.11
N CYS A 601 -0.26 -22.44 -17.79
CA CYS A 601 -1.26 -23.50 -17.90
C CYS A 601 -1.64 -23.81 -19.35
N ARG A 602 -1.09 -24.88 -19.92
CA ARG A 602 -1.37 -25.28 -21.32
C ARG A 602 -2.81 -25.66 -21.60
N ALA A 603 -3.50 -26.25 -20.62
CA ALA A 603 -4.91 -26.63 -20.79
C ALA A 603 -5.82 -25.42 -21.07
N LEU A 604 -5.39 -24.23 -20.66
CA LEU A 604 -6.08 -22.97 -20.89
C LEU A 604 -5.66 -22.25 -22.18
N LEU A 605 -4.70 -22.78 -22.95
CA LEU A 605 -4.26 -22.13 -24.18
C LEU A 605 -5.18 -22.42 -25.37
N GLU A 606 -5.52 -21.37 -26.11
CA GLU A 606 -6.07 -21.38 -27.46
C GLU A 606 -4.93 -21.09 -28.45
N ILE A 607 -4.17 -22.12 -28.77
CA ILE A 607 -2.94 -22.02 -29.57
C ILE A 607 -3.21 -21.41 -30.95
N GLU A 608 -4.42 -21.61 -31.48
CA GLU A 608 -4.86 -21.13 -32.78
C GLU A 608 -4.83 -19.61 -32.94
N ILE A 609 -4.83 -18.86 -31.84
CA ILE A 609 -4.77 -17.38 -31.87
C ILE A 609 -3.41 -16.81 -31.46
N MET A 610 -2.41 -17.66 -31.19
CA MET A 610 -1.07 -17.27 -30.82
C MET A 610 -0.13 -17.24 -32.02
N ASP A 611 0.81 -16.29 -32.05
CA ASP A 611 1.89 -16.27 -33.04
C ASP A 611 3.07 -17.19 -32.66
N GLU A 612 3.97 -17.44 -33.62
CA GLU A 612 5.12 -18.34 -33.40
C GLU A 612 6.04 -17.86 -32.27
N ILE A 613 6.13 -16.54 -32.04
CA ILE A 613 7.01 -15.98 -31.02
C ILE A 613 6.37 -16.10 -29.64
N GLU A 614 5.05 -15.89 -29.54
CA GLU A 614 4.26 -16.12 -28.34
C GLU A 614 4.30 -17.59 -27.93
N ILE A 615 4.12 -18.51 -28.89
CA ILE A 615 4.27 -19.95 -28.66
C ILE A 615 5.69 -20.25 -28.18
N ALA A 616 6.72 -19.76 -28.86
CA ALA A 616 8.12 -19.96 -28.46
C ALA A 616 8.43 -19.38 -27.08
N TRP A 617 7.82 -18.25 -26.70
CA TRP A 617 7.99 -17.64 -25.38
C TRP A 617 7.33 -18.47 -24.29
N ALA A 618 6.07 -18.87 -24.48
CA ALA A 618 5.37 -19.78 -23.55
C ALA A 618 6.14 -21.10 -23.44
N ASP A 619 6.75 -21.52 -24.54
CA ASP A 619 7.53 -22.72 -24.63
C ASP A 619 8.90 -22.63 -23.93
N LYS A 620 9.52 -21.46 -23.87
CA LYS A 620 10.80 -21.25 -23.18
C LYS A 620 10.64 -21.33 -21.66
N HIS A 621 9.49 -20.92 -21.13
CA HIS A 621 9.20 -20.90 -19.70
C HIS A 621 8.50 -22.20 -19.26
N LYS A 622 8.89 -23.34 -19.86
CA LYS A 622 8.22 -24.66 -19.79
C LYS A 622 8.51 -25.55 -18.59
N ALA A 623 9.44 -25.21 -17.69
CA ALA A 623 10.04 -26.23 -16.82
C ALA A 623 9.03 -26.88 -15.85
N GLY A 624 8.49 -28.06 -16.22
CA GLY A 624 8.04 -29.11 -15.29
C GLY A 624 6.55 -29.47 -15.19
N PHE A 625 5.64 -28.84 -15.92
CA PHE A 625 4.19 -29.02 -15.66
C PHE A 625 3.48 -29.77 -16.79
N GLU A 626 3.29 -31.09 -16.65
CA GLU A 626 2.36 -31.84 -17.50
C GLU A 626 1.02 -32.12 -16.81
N HIS A 627 0.93 -32.36 -15.50
CA HIS A 627 -0.35 -32.50 -14.78
C HIS A 627 -0.20 -32.25 -13.27
N ILE A 628 -1.21 -31.67 -12.62
CA ILE A 628 -1.41 -31.77 -11.16
C ILE A 628 -1.89 -33.20 -10.88
N VAL A 629 -1.07 -34.03 -10.25
CA VAL A 629 -1.43 -35.43 -9.98
C VAL A 629 -2.24 -35.52 -8.69
N SER A 630 -3.52 -35.87 -8.85
CA SER A 630 -4.50 -36.39 -7.86
C SER A 630 -4.70 -35.62 -6.55
N ILE A 631 -5.92 -35.08 -6.37
CA ILE A 631 -6.47 -34.67 -5.08
C ILE A 631 -7.45 -35.77 -4.64
N GLU A 632 -7.18 -36.47 -3.53
CA GLU A 632 -8.19 -37.35 -2.94
C GLU A 632 -9.21 -36.51 -2.14
N PRO A 633 -10.52 -36.74 -2.31
CA PRO A 633 -11.56 -35.97 -1.65
C PRO A 633 -11.66 -36.37 -0.17
N SER A 634 -10.83 -35.78 0.68
CA SER A 634 -11.05 -35.75 2.12
C SER A 634 -10.66 -34.40 2.69
N CYS A 635 -11.33 -33.98 3.76
CA CYS A 635 -11.15 -32.72 4.49
C CYS A 635 -9.70 -32.47 4.99
N CYS A 636 -8.79 -33.44 4.84
CA CYS A 636 -7.41 -33.41 5.34
C CYS A 636 -6.42 -34.12 4.40
N GLY A 637 -6.66 -34.14 3.09
CA GLY A 637 -5.75 -34.80 2.14
C GLY A 637 -4.46 -34.00 1.93
N THR A 638 -3.30 -34.63 2.16
CA THR A 638 -1.99 -34.12 1.72
C THR A 638 -1.97 -34.11 0.21
N PHE A 639 -1.69 -32.96 -0.37
CA PHE A 639 -1.63 -32.79 -1.81
C PHE A 639 -0.11 -32.79 -2.14
N ILE A 640 0.24 -33.32 -3.31
CA ILE A 640 1.63 -33.56 -3.69
C ILE A 640 1.86 -33.02 -5.09
N TRP A 641 2.51 -31.86 -5.17
CA TRP A 641 3.02 -31.31 -6.40
C TRP A 641 4.42 -31.87 -6.77
N PRO A 642 4.71 -32.21 -8.05
CA PRO A 642 6.04 -32.63 -8.48
C PRO A 642 7.01 -31.44 -8.63
N ILE A 643 8.16 -31.53 -7.95
CA ILE A 643 9.25 -30.54 -7.96
C ILE A 643 10.21 -30.86 -9.12
N VAL A 644 10.61 -29.87 -9.92
CA VAL A 644 11.83 -29.96 -10.75
C VAL A 644 12.91 -29.14 -10.04
N PRO A 645 14.11 -29.72 -9.79
CA PRO A 645 15.17 -29.14 -8.97
C PRO A 645 15.83 -27.88 -9.54
#